data_AF-A0A2K6R1R6-F1
#
_entry.id   AF-A0A2K6R1R6-F1
#
_cell.length_a   1.000
_cell.length_b   1.000
_cell.length_c   1.000
_cell.angle_alpha   90.00
_cell.angle_beta   90.00
_cell.angle_gamma   90.00
#
_symmetry.space_group_name_H-M   'P 1'
#
loop_
_entity.id
_entity.type
_entity.pdbx_description
1 polymer ?
#
loop_
_entity_poly.entity_id
_entity_poly.type
_entity_poly.pdbx_seq_one_letter_code
_entity_poly.pdbx_strand_id
1 'polypeptide(L)'
;MAYYGKCIETVIEKLDTFTPKRDNPEQFLEAVATSLQVLSPQTQSFVLEVLSGCLEYRKLLTIVVDAFYVEDGRLCLRVDHSRFMVICYLATFLLEELGFQLFCNIIKSQPVDKMCKFLRFFFNPVHLCSWIKDEWSLIYEPAHVKENWIDPLMRWQPKVQELISHLEGMSASQSSPLKTKAKVTEPKEFNLTAPRPRTIPAPEPVPVVAKPRPVPQSTYQPPKEQQQLETVKRHNRRKAEELLLRANIEELRCAMPRSCGEPVQGSKQQLRLQFPPRIRKTPKLTFYRPDNVPVKLNTTAILREGALYQRQVEQELQRVDKLVDGAGDFSEFLEWQKKMQAKDREEQLAASECRRLQGKLSHEEAILARQSLMQENKQRVEQQKEQMAKLMLQHAERRLREDRSRKELVEQVIEGQKNVKAAQTKLAKGRRQTVQEVIEESRGLLRRRAQAAQEEQRRRCELISQLRALETQPTLKGKLVDLTQTPGYGLEGEMSIVELRERLALLKENQRRKEEEKRDQIIQGKRTKSQELQNTVEQISLCRAAMGRSAALRWEEKKALAAAREAPSQDERVQQLRRRISERAAERSRQAALLHVSAPRAAGPKPRAQLEAQHWLELERSRERRLQALQQGGSGPGPARRLEAA
;
A
#
# COMPACT_ATOMS: atom_id res chain seq x y z
N MET A 1 23.77 27.27 41.55
CA MET A 1 24.26 26.55 40.36
C MET A 1 25.23 25.42 40.72
N ALA A 2 26.53 25.67 40.92
CA ALA A 2 27.55 24.62 40.97
C ALA A 2 27.43 23.56 42.09
N TYR A 3 26.67 23.82 43.17
CA TYR A 3 26.49 22.89 44.29
C TYR A 3 25.89 21.54 43.86
N TYR A 4 24.64 21.52 43.39
CA TYR A 4 23.95 20.29 42.99
C TYR A 4 24.60 19.57 41.80
N GLY A 5 25.31 20.30 40.93
CA GLY A 5 26.12 19.70 39.86
C GLY A 5 27.20 18.77 40.42
N LYS A 6 27.97 19.26 41.41
CA LYS A 6 28.97 18.45 42.11
C LYS A 6 28.35 17.29 42.88
N CYS A 7 27.19 17.48 43.53
CA CYS A 7 26.48 16.37 44.18
C CYS A 7 26.19 15.24 43.19
N ILE A 8 25.63 15.58 42.02
CA ILE A 8 25.28 14.61 40.98
C ILE A 8 26.53 13.96 40.36
N GLU A 9 27.62 14.71 40.18
CA GLU A 9 28.91 14.14 39.78
C GLU A 9 29.40 13.10 40.80
N THR A 10 29.36 13.40 42.11
CA THR A 10 29.71 12.41 43.14
C THR A 10 28.76 11.21 43.21
N VAL A 11 27.46 11.37 42.91
CA VAL A 11 26.54 10.22 42.79
C VAL A 11 26.92 9.35 41.58
N ILE A 12 27.23 9.95 40.43
CA ILE A 12 27.64 9.24 39.21
C ILE A 12 28.93 8.44 39.46
N GLU A 13 29.96 9.08 40.02
CA GLU A 13 31.24 8.43 40.34
C GLU A 13 31.08 7.21 41.25
N LYS A 14 30.18 7.27 42.24
CA LYS A 14 29.90 6.14 43.15
C LYS A 14 29.00 5.08 42.48
N LEU A 15 28.02 5.46 41.66
CA LEU A 15 27.22 4.47 40.92
C LEU A 15 28.05 3.69 39.89
N ASP A 16 29.07 4.31 39.31
CA ASP A 16 30.01 3.64 38.39
C ASP A 16 30.92 2.62 39.08
N THR A 17 31.16 2.72 40.41
CA THR A 17 31.90 1.69 41.15
C THR A 17 31.03 0.52 41.62
N PHE A 18 29.70 0.64 41.63
CA PHE A 18 28.78 -0.39 42.13
C PHE A 18 28.48 -1.49 41.11
N THR A 19 28.81 -2.74 41.45
CA THR A 19 28.58 -3.91 40.60
C THR A 19 27.47 -4.83 41.16
N PRO A 20 26.26 -4.87 40.54
CA PRO A 20 25.06 -5.54 41.09
C PRO A 20 25.10 -7.08 41.12
N LYS A 21 26.28 -7.68 40.94
CA LYS A 21 26.53 -9.14 41.07
C LYS A 21 27.52 -9.49 42.19
N ARG A 22 28.10 -8.49 42.86
CA ARG A 22 29.10 -8.66 43.92
C ARG A 22 28.73 -7.85 45.16
N ASP A 23 28.24 -6.64 44.95
CA ASP A 23 28.11 -5.64 46.00
C ASP A 23 26.66 -5.61 46.54
N ASN A 24 26.49 -5.72 47.86
CA ASN A 24 25.20 -5.52 48.53
C ASN A 24 24.91 -4.01 48.59
N PRO A 25 23.72 -3.52 48.15
CA PRO A 25 23.39 -2.09 48.18
C PRO A 25 23.47 -1.46 49.58
N GLU A 26 23.11 -2.18 50.65
CA GLU A 26 23.13 -1.66 52.03
C GLU A 26 24.57 -1.43 52.51
N GLN A 27 25.41 -2.46 52.38
CA GLN A 27 26.84 -2.39 52.72
C GLN A 27 27.60 -1.37 51.84
N PHE A 28 27.18 -1.22 50.58
CA PHE A 28 27.70 -0.19 49.70
C PHE A 28 27.30 1.22 50.17
N LEU A 29 26.04 1.44 50.57
CA LEU A 29 25.58 2.70 51.13
C LEU A 29 26.35 3.09 52.40
N GLU A 30 26.63 2.14 53.30
CA GLU A 30 27.46 2.37 54.49
C GLU A 30 28.91 2.75 54.15
N ALA A 31 29.53 2.05 53.19
CA ALA A 31 30.87 2.35 52.71
C ALA A 31 30.95 3.71 51.96
N VAL A 32 29.89 4.07 51.23
CA VAL A 32 29.76 5.39 50.60
C VAL A 32 29.58 6.46 51.68
N ALA A 33 28.68 6.27 52.65
CA ALA A 33 28.40 7.21 53.72
C ALA A 33 29.65 7.54 54.54
N THR A 34 30.44 6.53 54.92
CA THR A 34 31.75 6.72 55.58
C THR A 34 32.75 7.45 54.69
N SER A 35 32.83 7.11 53.39
CA SER A 35 33.70 7.83 52.44
C SER A 35 33.31 9.30 52.17
N LEU A 36 32.08 9.70 52.52
CA LEU A 36 31.54 11.05 52.28
C LEU A 36 31.49 11.94 53.54
N GLN A 37 32.01 11.49 54.69
CA GLN A 37 32.05 12.26 55.95
C GLN A 37 32.81 13.60 55.87
N VAL A 38 33.56 13.84 54.79
CA VAL A 38 34.28 15.09 54.51
C VAL A 38 33.37 16.18 53.91
N LEU A 39 32.18 15.83 53.42
CA LEU A 39 31.20 16.77 52.86
C LEU A 39 30.29 17.37 53.95
N SER A 40 29.59 18.46 53.63
CA SER A 40 28.59 19.01 54.54
C SER A 40 27.41 18.03 54.72
N PRO A 41 26.75 17.98 55.90
CA PRO A 41 25.71 16.98 56.16
C PRO A 41 24.51 17.09 55.20
N GLN A 42 24.17 18.30 54.74
CA GLN A 42 23.11 18.53 53.74
C GLN A 42 23.52 18.10 52.31
N THR A 43 24.82 18.00 52.04
CA THR A 43 25.36 17.41 50.81
C THR A 43 25.33 15.90 50.90
N GLN A 44 25.78 15.36 52.03
CA GLN A 44 25.85 13.94 52.31
C GLN A 44 24.46 13.30 52.30
N SER A 45 23.45 13.91 52.92
CA SER A 45 22.07 13.40 52.91
C SER A 45 21.51 13.28 51.49
N PHE A 46 21.56 14.37 50.71
CA PHE A 46 21.07 14.41 49.33
C PHE A 46 21.82 13.43 48.40
N VAL A 47 23.14 13.29 48.57
CA VAL A 47 23.94 12.32 47.79
C VAL A 47 23.58 10.88 48.15
N LEU A 48 23.34 10.58 49.42
CA LEU A 48 22.93 9.23 49.86
C LEU A 48 21.50 8.90 49.44
N GLU A 49 20.56 9.84 49.56
CA GLU A 49 19.16 9.73 49.15
C GLU A 49 19.01 9.45 47.64
N VAL A 50 19.66 10.27 46.80
CA VAL A 50 19.64 10.06 45.35
C VAL A 50 20.33 8.74 44.97
N LEU A 51 21.39 8.34 45.70
CA LEU A 51 22.10 7.09 45.42
C LEU A 51 21.32 5.85 45.88
N SER A 52 20.66 5.86 47.05
CA SER A 52 19.84 4.73 47.51
C SER A 52 18.65 4.52 46.58
N GLY A 53 17.93 5.58 46.21
CA GLY A 53 16.84 5.51 45.24
C GLY A 53 17.29 5.01 43.85
N CYS A 54 18.49 5.40 43.39
CA CYS A 54 19.07 4.86 42.16
C CYS A 54 19.44 3.36 42.26
N LEU A 55 19.70 2.83 43.45
CA LEU A 55 19.96 1.40 43.68
C LEU A 55 18.66 0.60 43.83
N GLU A 56 17.69 1.11 44.60
CA GLU A 56 16.38 0.50 44.82
C GLU A 56 15.59 0.36 43.51
N TYR A 57 15.39 1.47 42.79
CA TYR A 57 14.63 1.51 41.54
C TYR A 57 15.48 1.14 40.32
N ARG A 58 16.72 0.64 40.50
CA ARG A 58 17.69 0.37 39.42
C ARG A 58 17.09 -0.38 38.23
N LYS A 59 16.26 -1.40 38.47
CA LYS A 59 15.62 -2.21 37.40
C LYS A 59 14.70 -1.37 36.50
N LEU A 60 13.90 -0.49 37.10
CA LEU A 60 12.97 0.41 36.44
C LEU A 60 13.74 1.48 35.63
N LEU A 61 14.81 2.02 36.21
CA LEU A 61 15.69 3.00 35.57
C LEU A 61 16.47 2.39 34.39
N THR A 62 16.98 1.16 34.51
CA THR A 62 17.69 0.47 33.42
C THR A 62 16.80 0.23 32.20
N ILE A 63 15.50 -0.06 32.38
CA ILE A 63 14.57 -0.22 31.25
C ILE A 63 14.50 1.05 30.40
N VAL A 64 14.42 2.23 31.04
CA VAL A 64 14.37 3.51 30.32
C VAL A 64 15.71 3.84 29.66
N VAL A 65 16.82 3.70 30.39
CA VAL A 65 18.14 4.10 29.92
C VAL A 65 18.65 3.16 28.81
N ASP A 66 18.44 1.85 28.93
CA ASP A 66 18.88 0.90 27.89
C ASP A 66 18.06 1.07 26.59
N ALA A 67 16.76 1.34 26.68
CA ALA A 67 15.93 1.69 25.53
C ALA A 67 16.35 3.01 24.88
N PHE A 68 16.72 4.03 25.67
CA PHE A 68 17.30 5.26 25.15
C PHE A 68 18.55 4.97 24.30
N TYR A 69 19.49 4.15 24.77
CA TYR A 69 20.67 3.75 23.99
C TYR A 69 20.35 2.97 22.70
N VAL A 70 19.19 2.30 22.62
CA VAL A 70 18.72 1.58 21.41
C VAL A 70 18.11 2.53 20.37
N GLU A 71 17.35 3.55 20.78
CA GLU A 71 16.70 4.50 19.88
C GLU A 71 17.58 5.74 19.61
N ASP A 72 17.42 6.82 20.38
CA ASP A 72 18.09 8.12 20.16
C ASP A 72 19.53 8.22 20.72
N GLY A 73 19.84 7.41 21.72
CA GLY A 73 21.05 7.49 22.55
C GLY A 73 22.32 6.89 21.94
N ARG A 74 22.27 6.39 20.70
CA ARG A 74 23.36 5.65 20.01
C ARG A 74 24.70 6.39 19.91
N LEU A 75 24.70 7.72 20.05
CA LEU A 75 25.89 8.57 20.03
C LEU A 75 26.39 8.98 21.42
N CYS A 76 25.74 8.53 22.50
CA CYS A 76 26.18 8.77 23.87
C CYS A 76 27.19 7.69 24.30
N LEU A 77 28.13 8.04 25.18
CA LEU A 77 29.10 7.08 25.70
C LEU A 77 28.45 6.25 26.81
N ARG A 78 28.93 5.01 27.02
CA ARG A 78 28.44 4.17 28.15
C ARG A 78 28.75 4.76 29.53
N VAL A 79 29.75 5.64 29.63
CA VAL A 79 30.07 6.41 30.85
C VAL A 79 28.94 7.40 31.22
N ASP A 80 28.08 7.77 30.27
CA ASP A 80 26.89 8.57 30.59
C ASP A 80 25.71 7.73 31.12
N HIS A 81 25.81 6.39 31.23
CA HIS A 81 24.70 5.53 31.63
C HIS A 81 24.23 5.84 33.06
N SER A 82 25.17 5.91 34.02
CA SER A 82 24.89 6.32 35.40
C SER A 82 24.37 7.77 35.48
N ARG A 83 24.86 8.68 34.63
CA ARG A 83 24.30 10.04 34.49
C ARG A 83 22.83 10.02 34.05
N PHE A 84 22.47 9.19 33.08
CA PHE A 84 21.08 9.07 32.64
C PHE A 84 20.20 8.35 33.67
N MET A 85 20.72 7.35 34.43
CA MET A 85 19.98 6.74 35.54
C MET A 85 19.65 7.76 36.64
N VAL A 86 20.62 8.59 37.06
CA VAL A 86 20.40 9.64 38.07
C VAL A 86 19.40 10.69 37.59
N ILE A 87 19.52 11.16 36.34
CA ILE A 87 18.58 12.14 35.78
C ILE A 87 17.19 11.53 35.56
N CYS A 88 17.08 10.23 35.25
CA CYS A 88 15.82 9.50 35.20
C CYS A 88 15.16 9.45 36.59
N TYR A 89 15.91 9.04 37.62
CA TYR A 89 15.42 8.96 39.00
C TYR A 89 14.94 10.33 39.54
N LEU A 90 15.73 11.38 39.30
CA LEU A 90 15.37 12.77 39.63
C LEU A 90 14.13 13.26 38.87
N ALA A 91 13.84 12.72 37.69
CA ALA A 91 12.68 13.07 36.89
C ALA A 91 11.41 12.25 37.26
N THR A 92 11.56 11.00 37.72
CA THR A 92 10.45 10.11 38.07
C THR A 92 9.94 10.29 39.50
N PHE A 93 10.83 10.45 40.47
CA PHE A 93 10.47 10.46 41.90
C PHE A 93 10.62 11.86 42.50
N LEU A 94 11.83 12.44 42.44
CA LEU A 94 12.15 13.68 43.15
C LEU A 94 11.70 14.97 42.43
N LEU A 95 11.01 14.90 41.29
CA LEU A 95 10.64 16.07 40.49
C LEU A 95 9.56 16.95 41.15
N GLU A 96 8.61 16.32 41.84
CA GLU A 96 7.55 17.03 42.58
C GLU A 96 8.07 17.57 43.93
N GLU A 97 9.01 16.85 44.56
CA GLU A 97 9.57 17.18 45.89
C GLU A 97 10.67 18.25 45.84
N LEU A 98 11.65 18.12 44.93
CA LEU A 98 12.69 19.16 44.71
C LEU A 98 12.13 20.39 43.99
N GLY A 99 11.03 20.21 43.26
CA GLY A 99 10.40 21.25 42.46
C GLY A 99 11.17 21.61 41.18
N PHE A 100 10.40 22.04 40.18
CA PHE A 100 10.87 22.25 38.81
C PHE A 100 12.04 23.23 38.66
N GLN A 101 12.19 24.22 39.55
CA GLN A 101 13.30 25.18 39.48
C GLN A 101 14.65 24.56 39.89
N LEU A 102 14.69 23.71 40.91
CA LEU A 102 15.92 23.00 41.27
C LEU A 102 16.29 21.97 40.21
N PHE A 103 15.30 21.24 39.67
CA PHE A 103 15.48 20.34 38.53
C PHE A 103 16.03 21.05 37.28
N CYS A 104 15.51 22.24 36.93
CA CYS A 104 16.07 23.09 35.87
C CYS A 104 17.54 23.45 36.11
N ASN A 105 17.91 23.81 37.35
CA ASN A 105 19.27 24.18 37.71
C ASN A 105 20.23 22.98 37.70
N ILE A 106 19.73 21.80 38.09
CA ILE A 106 20.41 20.52 37.97
C ILE A 106 20.72 20.21 36.50
N ILE A 107 19.71 20.23 35.62
CA ILE A 107 19.89 19.95 34.19
C ILE A 107 20.87 20.93 33.54
N LYS A 108 20.77 22.23 33.87
CA LYS A 108 21.69 23.27 33.40
C LYS A 108 23.14 23.12 33.91
N SER A 109 23.39 22.26 34.90
CA SER A 109 24.75 21.91 35.35
C SER A 109 25.37 20.73 34.58
N GLN A 110 24.56 19.98 33.84
CA GLN A 110 24.96 18.78 33.10
C GLN A 110 25.12 19.07 31.60
N PRO A 111 25.85 18.24 30.82
CA PRO A 111 26.09 18.50 29.40
C PRO A 111 24.80 18.61 28.56
N VAL A 112 24.50 19.85 28.16
CA VAL A 112 23.20 20.27 27.58
C VAL A 112 22.75 19.39 26.42
N ASP A 113 23.62 19.14 25.44
CA ASP A 113 23.26 18.35 24.24
C ASP A 113 22.91 16.88 24.54
N LYS A 114 23.37 16.34 25.68
CA LYS A 114 22.99 15.01 26.16
C LYS A 114 21.66 15.06 26.90
N MET A 115 21.46 16.09 27.73
CA MET A 115 20.21 16.29 28.48
C MET A 115 19.02 16.57 27.56
N CYS A 116 19.18 17.42 26.53
CA CYS A 116 18.11 17.69 25.56
C CYS A 116 17.62 16.41 24.85
N LYS A 117 18.55 15.51 24.47
CA LYS A 117 18.22 14.23 23.83
C LYS A 117 17.51 13.28 24.80
N PHE A 118 18.06 13.10 25.99
CA PHE A 118 17.48 12.19 26.99
C PHE A 118 16.11 12.66 27.48
N LEU A 119 15.94 13.95 27.75
CA LEU A 119 14.65 14.51 28.18
C LEU A 119 13.60 14.48 27.06
N ARG A 120 13.99 14.73 25.79
CA ARG A 120 13.10 14.57 24.64
C ARG A 120 12.60 13.14 24.48
N PHE A 121 13.49 12.16 24.65
CA PHE A 121 13.13 10.74 24.62
C PHE A 121 12.21 10.39 25.80
N PHE A 122 12.62 10.69 27.03
CA PHE A 122 11.92 10.25 28.23
C PHE A 122 10.55 10.93 28.41
N PHE A 123 10.43 12.24 28.12
CA PHE A 123 9.16 12.97 28.18
C PHE A 123 8.37 12.93 26.85
N ASN A 124 8.66 11.97 25.96
CA ASN A 124 7.81 11.71 24.80
C ASN A 124 6.51 11.01 25.25
N PRO A 125 5.33 11.62 25.07
CA PRO A 125 4.06 11.02 25.51
C PRO A 125 3.76 9.69 24.81
N VAL A 126 4.33 9.43 23.63
CA VAL A 126 4.18 8.14 22.93
C VAL A 126 4.95 7.02 23.65
N HIS A 127 6.17 7.28 24.12
CA HIS A 127 6.98 6.28 24.83
C HIS A 127 6.42 6.04 26.25
N LEU A 128 6.09 7.11 26.98
CA LEU A 128 5.51 7.04 28.33
C LEU A 128 4.21 6.22 28.35
N CYS A 129 3.24 6.55 27.50
CA CYS A 129 1.92 5.93 27.51
C CYS A 129 1.84 4.57 26.80
N SER A 130 2.95 4.07 26.24
CA SER A 130 3.04 2.72 25.66
C SER A 130 4.11 1.89 26.37
N TRP A 131 5.24 1.64 25.72
CA TRP A 131 6.22 0.63 26.14
C TRP A 131 6.83 0.89 27.52
N ILE A 132 7.04 2.15 27.94
CA ILE A 132 7.57 2.45 29.28
C ILE A 132 6.58 1.96 30.35
N LYS A 133 5.32 2.35 30.23
CA LYS A 133 4.24 1.90 31.11
C LYS A 133 4.08 0.37 31.07
N ASP A 134 4.10 -0.23 29.88
CA ASP A 134 3.88 -1.67 29.72
C ASP A 134 5.01 -2.48 30.38
N GLU A 135 6.28 -2.12 30.16
CA GLU A 135 7.45 -2.78 30.78
C GLU A 135 7.52 -2.53 32.30
N TRP A 136 7.20 -1.31 32.78
CA TRP A 136 7.09 -1.03 34.22
C TRP A 136 5.96 -1.84 34.88
N SER A 137 4.86 -2.10 34.14
CA SER A 137 3.74 -2.95 34.57
C SER A 137 4.08 -4.45 34.59
N LEU A 138 5.27 -4.86 34.17
CA LEU A 138 5.80 -6.22 34.39
C LEU A 138 6.51 -6.37 35.74
N ILE A 139 6.89 -5.26 36.39
CA ILE A 139 7.58 -5.25 37.68
C ILE A 139 6.64 -4.81 38.82
N TYR A 140 5.76 -3.85 38.56
CA TYR A 140 4.84 -3.27 39.55
C TYR A 140 3.39 -3.30 39.04
N GLU A 141 2.42 -3.06 39.93
CA GLU A 141 0.99 -3.10 39.58
C GLU A 141 0.61 -1.98 38.58
N PRO A 142 -0.10 -2.27 37.48
CA PRO A 142 -0.37 -1.30 36.41
C PRO A 142 -1.20 -0.08 36.84
N ALA A 143 -1.95 -0.16 37.93
CA ALA A 143 -2.63 0.98 38.53
C ALA A 143 -1.61 1.93 39.19
N HIS A 144 -0.79 1.41 40.12
CA HIS A 144 0.29 2.14 40.79
C HIS A 144 1.28 2.78 39.79
N VAL A 145 1.70 2.02 38.77
CA VAL A 145 2.59 2.50 37.69
C VAL A 145 1.98 3.71 36.97
N LYS A 146 0.68 3.66 36.67
CA LYS A 146 -0.01 4.74 35.97
C LYS A 146 -0.14 5.98 36.87
N GLU A 147 -0.70 5.80 38.05
CA GLU A 147 -1.15 6.89 38.92
C GLU A 147 0.01 7.63 39.60
N ASN A 148 1.05 6.90 40.02
CA ASN A 148 2.17 7.49 40.77
C ASN A 148 3.34 7.92 39.88
N TRP A 149 3.51 7.36 38.68
CA TRP A 149 4.68 7.64 37.83
C TRP A 149 4.30 8.22 36.46
N ILE A 150 3.46 7.55 35.68
CA ILE A 150 3.15 8.00 34.31
C ILE A 150 2.31 9.29 34.31
N ASP A 151 1.25 9.38 35.12
CA ASP A 151 0.39 10.57 35.14
C ASP A 151 1.12 11.83 35.65
N PRO A 152 1.98 11.77 36.71
CA PRO A 152 2.85 12.89 37.08
C PRO A 152 3.87 13.28 36.01
N LEU A 153 4.54 12.33 35.34
CA LEU A 153 5.45 12.63 34.22
C LEU A 153 4.72 13.35 33.09
N MET A 154 3.50 12.90 32.75
CA MET A 154 2.64 13.54 31.76
C MET A 154 2.18 14.95 32.19
N ARG A 155 1.97 15.19 33.49
CA ARG A 155 1.65 16.52 34.05
C ARG A 155 2.83 17.50 33.99
N TRP A 156 4.07 17.01 34.10
CA TRP A 156 5.28 17.83 33.97
C TRP A 156 5.78 18.00 32.53
N GLN A 157 5.38 17.12 31.61
CA GLN A 157 5.74 17.11 30.18
C GLN A 157 5.79 18.49 29.50
N PRO A 158 4.76 19.37 29.55
CA PRO A 158 4.79 20.64 28.83
C PRO A 158 5.88 21.59 29.36
N LYS A 159 6.11 21.63 30.68
CA LYS A 159 7.16 22.45 31.29
C LYS A 159 8.55 21.92 30.94
N VAL A 160 8.74 20.60 30.89
CA VAL A 160 10.00 20.00 30.43
C VAL A 160 10.22 20.31 28.94
N GLN A 161 9.17 20.36 28.12
CA GLN A 161 9.27 20.76 26.71
C GLN A 161 9.71 22.23 26.53
N GLU A 162 9.26 23.13 27.40
CA GLU A 162 9.75 24.53 27.47
C GLU A 162 11.23 24.59 27.90
N LEU A 163 11.65 23.74 28.84
CA LEU A 163 13.06 23.64 29.23
C LEU A 163 13.93 23.11 28.07
N ILE A 164 13.47 22.10 27.33
CA ILE A 164 14.18 21.56 26.16
C ILE A 164 14.36 22.65 25.09
N SER A 165 13.30 23.40 24.75
CA SER A 165 13.41 24.45 23.72
C SER A 165 14.32 25.62 24.13
N HIS A 166 14.29 26.01 25.41
CA HIS A 166 15.24 26.98 25.97
C HIS A 166 16.69 26.47 25.88
N LEU A 167 16.94 25.21 26.20
CA LEU A 167 18.29 24.62 26.15
C LEU A 167 18.80 24.45 24.71
N GLU A 168 17.93 24.08 23.77
CA GLU A 168 18.29 24.02 22.34
C GLU A 168 18.56 25.42 21.76
N GLY A 169 17.83 26.45 22.18
CA GLY A 169 18.14 27.85 21.83
C GLY A 169 19.51 28.32 22.34
N MET A 170 19.94 27.83 23.52
CA MET A 170 21.28 28.07 24.05
C MET A 170 22.36 27.31 23.26
N SER A 171 22.14 26.04 22.92
CA SER A 171 23.10 25.25 22.12
C SER A 171 23.25 25.81 20.70
N ALA A 172 22.15 26.17 20.04
CA ALA A 172 22.16 26.77 18.71
C ALA A 172 22.90 28.13 18.68
N SER A 173 22.70 28.99 19.69
CA SER A 173 23.41 30.28 19.79
C SER A 173 24.88 30.17 20.20
N GLN A 174 25.31 29.03 20.76
CA GLN A 174 26.73 28.72 20.98
C GLN A 174 27.42 28.06 19.77
N SER A 175 26.70 27.79 18.67
CA SER A 175 27.32 27.30 17.45
C SER A 175 28.24 28.36 16.82
N SER A 176 29.55 28.22 17.05
CA SER A 176 30.58 29.11 16.50
C SER A 176 30.44 29.28 14.97
N PRO A 177 30.68 30.47 14.41
CA PRO A 177 30.44 30.74 13.00
C PRO A 177 31.24 29.78 12.12
N LEU A 178 30.51 28.90 11.44
CA LEU A 178 31.08 27.90 10.53
C LEU A 178 31.99 28.58 9.52
N LYS A 179 33.28 28.22 9.54
CA LYS A 179 34.33 28.79 8.69
C LYS A 179 33.85 28.83 7.23
N THR A 180 33.56 30.03 6.74
CA THR A 180 33.18 30.26 5.36
C THR A 180 34.29 29.73 4.46
N LYS A 181 33.96 28.78 3.58
CA LYS A 181 34.91 28.25 2.59
C LYS A 181 35.45 29.43 1.80
N ALA A 182 36.78 29.57 1.74
CA ALA A 182 37.42 30.62 0.97
C ALA A 182 36.93 30.55 -0.49
N LYS A 183 36.61 31.71 -1.07
CA LYS A 183 36.19 31.78 -2.48
C LYS A 183 37.35 31.32 -3.36
N VAL A 184 37.06 30.49 -4.35
CA VAL A 184 38.03 30.13 -5.39
C VAL A 184 38.35 31.39 -6.19
N THR A 185 39.63 31.64 -6.43
CA THR A 185 40.09 32.79 -7.22
C THR A 185 39.95 32.48 -8.71
N GLU A 186 39.04 33.17 -9.38
CA GLU A 186 38.94 33.14 -10.84
C GLU A 186 39.96 34.10 -11.48
N PRO A 187 40.70 33.67 -12.53
CA PRO A 187 41.67 34.55 -13.20
C PRO A 187 40.93 35.61 -14.02
N LYS A 188 41.29 36.88 -13.80
CA LYS A 188 40.71 38.01 -14.54
C LYS A 188 41.54 38.31 -15.79
N GLU A 189 40.95 38.13 -16.96
CA GLU A 189 41.57 38.44 -18.25
C GLU A 189 41.93 39.95 -18.37
N PHE A 190 42.98 40.24 -19.14
CA PHE A 190 43.46 41.60 -19.35
C PHE A 190 42.73 42.28 -20.52
N ASN A 191 42.45 43.58 -20.37
CA ASN A 191 41.70 44.33 -21.37
C ASN A 191 42.54 44.59 -22.62
N LEU A 192 42.25 43.88 -23.73
CA LEU A 192 42.72 44.28 -25.05
C LEU A 192 41.97 45.52 -25.54
N THR A 193 42.71 46.52 -26.03
CA THR A 193 42.18 47.86 -26.33
C THR A 193 41.34 47.89 -27.62
N ALA A 194 40.04 47.62 -27.50
CA ALA A 194 39.10 47.83 -28.59
C ALA A 194 38.89 49.34 -28.88
N PRO A 195 38.99 49.81 -30.14
CA PRO A 195 38.78 51.21 -30.48
C PRO A 195 37.30 51.60 -30.33
N ARG A 196 37.04 52.82 -29.86
CA ARG A 196 35.67 53.35 -29.71
C ARG A 196 34.99 53.48 -31.09
N PRO A 197 33.77 52.93 -31.29
CA PRO A 197 33.00 53.19 -32.51
C PRO A 197 32.61 54.66 -32.60
N ARG A 198 32.50 55.19 -33.83
CA ARG A 198 32.17 56.61 -34.06
C ARG A 198 30.70 56.89 -33.74
N THR A 199 30.44 57.99 -33.03
CA THR A 199 29.10 58.43 -32.66
C THR A 199 28.33 58.92 -33.89
N ILE A 200 27.18 58.31 -34.18
CA ILE A 200 26.19 58.83 -35.12
C ILE A 200 25.22 59.75 -34.33
N PRO A 201 24.84 60.93 -34.84
CA PRO A 201 23.83 61.77 -34.19
C PRO A 201 22.49 61.03 -34.03
N ALA A 202 21.89 61.09 -32.84
CA ALA A 202 20.59 60.47 -32.59
C ALA A 202 19.45 61.34 -33.18
N PRO A 203 18.45 60.76 -33.86
CA PRO A 203 17.26 61.48 -34.29
C PRO A 203 16.36 61.84 -33.09
N GLU A 204 15.50 62.84 -33.26
CA GLU A 204 14.61 63.32 -32.19
C GLU A 204 13.63 62.24 -31.70
N PRO A 205 13.32 62.20 -30.38
CA PRO A 205 12.47 61.17 -29.80
C PRO A 205 10.99 61.41 -30.12
N VAL A 206 10.40 60.53 -30.91
CA VAL A 206 8.94 60.45 -31.12
C VAL A 206 8.21 60.26 -29.78
N PRO A 207 7.08 60.94 -29.52
CA PRO A 207 6.36 60.84 -28.26
C PRO A 207 6.04 59.40 -27.84
N VAL A 208 6.56 59.00 -26.67
CA VAL A 208 6.43 57.63 -26.17
C VAL A 208 5.02 57.41 -25.62
N VAL A 209 4.14 56.85 -26.46
CA VAL A 209 2.83 56.34 -26.03
C VAL A 209 3.06 55.27 -24.96
N ALA A 210 2.35 55.39 -23.83
CA ALA A 210 2.49 54.48 -22.71
C ALA A 210 2.22 53.03 -23.15
N LYS A 211 3.19 52.13 -22.92
CA LYS A 211 3.05 50.71 -23.26
C LYS A 211 1.84 50.11 -22.55
N PRO A 212 1.00 49.30 -23.23
CA PRO A 212 -0.13 48.64 -22.59
C PRO A 212 0.37 47.79 -21.41
N ARG A 213 -0.44 47.73 -20.33
CA ARG A 213 -0.09 46.99 -19.12
C ARG A 213 0.23 45.53 -19.48
N PRO A 214 1.32 44.94 -18.96
CA PRO A 214 1.64 43.54 -19.26
C PRO A 214 0.49 42.64 -18.81
N VAL A 215 0.14 41.66 -19.65
CA VAL A 215 -0.92 40.69 -19.37
C VAL A 215 -0.62 40.00 -18.04
N PRO A 216 -1.59 39.90 -17.10
CA PRO A 216 -1.32 39.32 -15.79
C PRO A 216 -0.84 37.87 -15.91
N GLN A 217 0.13 37.50 -15.08
CA GLN A 217 0.80 36.18 -15.16
C GLN A 217 -0.17 34.99 -15.02
N SER A 218 -1.34 35.20 -14.41
CA SER A 218 -2.43 34.22 -14.33
C SER A 218 -2.94 33.75 -15.70
N THR A 219 -2.81 34.55 -16.77
CA THR A 219 -3.19 34.14 -18.14
C THR A 219 -2.30 33.02 -18.70
N TYR A 220 -1.09 32.86 -18.17
CA TYR A 220 -0.14 31.80 -18.57
C TYR A 220 -0.04 30.66 -17.54
N GLN A 221 -0.70 30.76 -16.39
CA GLN A 221 -0.73 29.71 -15.39
C GLN A 221 -1.91 28.76 -15.65
N PRO A 222 -1.68 27.44 -15.80
CA PRO A 222 -2.77 26.49 -16.00
C PRO A 222 -3.67 26.44 -14.76
N PRO A 223 -5.00 26.29 -14.93
CA PRO A 223 -5.96 26.32 -13.83
C PRO A 223 -5.68 25.20 -12.81
N LYS A 224 -6.08 25.43 -11.55
CA LYS A 224 -5.67 24.61 -10.40
C LYS A 224 -6.08 23.13 -10.54
N GLU A 225 -7.19 22.89 -11.22
CA GLU A 225 -7.74 21.58 -11.57
C GLU A 225 -6.78 20.79 -12.49
N GLN A 226 -6.09 21.45 -13.42
CA GLN A 226 -5.08 20.80 -14.27
C GLN A 226 -3.84 20.41 -13.46
N GLN A 227 -3.41 21.25 -12.52
CA GLN A 227 -2.29 20.96 -11.62
C GLN A 227 -2.62 19.77 -10.70
N GLN A 228 -3.86 19.71 -10.18
CA GLN A 228 -4.37 18.57 -9.42
C GLN A 228 -4.49 17.31 -10.29
N LEU A 229 -4.95 17.41 -11.54
CA LEU A 229 -4.96 16.28 -12.48
C LEU A 229 -3.54 15.79 -12.79
N GLU A 230 -2.53 16.66 -12.83
CA GLU A 230 -1.13 16.23 -12.97
C GLU A 230 -0.60 15.51 -11.73
N THR A 231 -0.87 16.00 -10.52
CA THR A 231 -0.43 15.29 -9.29
C THR A 231 -1.12 13.93 -9.17
N VAL A 232 -2.41 13.83 -9.50
CA VAL A 232 -3.15 12.56 -9.59
C VAL A 232 -2.57 11.65 -10.68
N LYS A 233 -2.25 12.15 -11.88
CA LYS A 233 -1.59 11.35 -12.94
C LYS A 233 -0.22 10.84 -12.49
N ARG A 234 0.62 11.67 -11.85
CA ARG A 234 1.93 11.27 -11.31
C ARG A 234 1.79 10.24 -10.19
N HIS A 235 0.79 10.38 -9.32
CA HIS A 235 0.52 9.43 -8.23
C HIS A 235 -0.02 8.09 -8.76
N ASN A 236 -0.94 8.11 -9.72
CA ASN A 236 -1.46 6.90 -10.37
C ASN A 236 -0.37 6.18 -11.18
N ARG A 237 0.53 6.93 -11.83
CA ARG A 237 1.71 6.36 -12.50
C ARG A 237 2.63 5.65 -11.49
N ARG A 238 3.00 6.30 -10.38
CA ARG A 238 3.80 5.67 -9.32
C ARG A 238 3.12 4.42 -8.76
N LYS A 239 1.80 4.45 -8.52
CA LYS A 239 1.01 3.28 -8.10
C LYS A 239 1.04 2.15 -9.13
N ALA A 240 0.96 2.46 -10.42
CA ALA A 240 1.08 1.45 -11.48
C ALA A 240 2.50 0.86 -11.55
N GLU A 241 3.53 1.68 -11.40
CA GLU A 241 4.94 1.26 -11.32
C GLU A 241 5.18 0.38 -10.07
N GLU A 242 4.63 0.73 -8.90
CA GLU A 242 4.65 -0.11 -7.70
C GLU A 242 3.90 -1.45 -7.87
N LEU A 243 2.72 -1.43 -8.51
CA LEU A 243 1.94 -2.64 -8.76
C LEU A 243 2.64 -3.57 -9.75
N LEU A 244 3.28 -3.02 -10.79
CA LEU A 244 4.12 -3.78 -11.73
C LEU A 244 5.35 -4.38 -11.04
N LEU A 245 6.03 -3.62 -10.17
CA LEU A 245 7.14 -4.15 -9.37
C LEU A 245 6.68 -5.28 -8.44
N ARG A 246 5.51 -5.16 -7.80
CA ARG A 246 4.92 -6.23 -6.98
C ARG A 246 4.56 -7.45 -7.83
N ALA A 247 3.95 -7.26 -9.00
CA ALA A 247 3.63 -8.34 -9.93
C ALA A 247 4.90 -9.11 -10.35
N ASN A 248 5.95 -8.41 -10.78
CA ASN A 248 7.23 -9.04 -11.15
C ASN A 248 7.87 -9.83 -9.97
N ILE A 249 7.74 -9.34 -8.74
CA ILE A 249 8.21 -10.03 -7.52
C ILE A 249 7.34 -11.26 -7.18
N GLU A 250 6.06 -11.25 -7.54
CA GLU A 250 5.10 -12.32 -7.23
C GLU A 250 4.97 -13.38 -8.33
N GLU A 251 5.22 -13.06 -9.61
CA GLU A 251 5.38 -14.05 -10.69
C GLU A 251 6.51 -15.04 -10.35
N LEU A 252 7.64 -14.53 -9.86
CA LEU A 252 8.77 -15.35 -9.39
C LEU A 252 8.42 -16.23 -8.17
N ARG A 253 7.36 -15.92 -7.40
CA ARG A 253 6.86 -16.80 -6.32
C ARG A 253 5.97 -17.92 -6.82
N CYS A 254 5.34 -17.79 -7.98
CA CYS A 254 4.49 -18.83 -8.56
C CYS A 254 5.29 -19.90 -9.30
N ALA A 255 6.46 -19.56 -9.84
CA ALA A 255 7.33 -20.48 -10.58
C ALA A 255 8.27 -21.32 -9.71
N MET A 256 8.53 -20.93 -8.45
CA MET A 256 9.53 -21.55 -7.58
C MET A 256 8.89 -22.32 -6.41
N PRO A 257 8.84 -23.68 -6.44
CA PRO A 257 8.46 -24.48 -5.29
C PRO A 257 9.48 -24.27 -4.16
N ARG A 258 9.02 -23.79 -3.01
CA ARG A 258 9.89 -23.64 -1.83
C ARG A 258 10.28 -25.01 -1.29
N SER A 259 11.57 -25.30 -1.26
CA SER A 259 12.12 -26.31 -0.36
C SER A 259 11.84 -25.88 1.09
N CYS A 260 11.34 -26.81 1.91
CA CYS A 260 11.09 -26.56 3.32
C CYS A 260 12.40 -26.57 4.12
N GLY A 261 13.07 -25.41 4.18
CA GLY A 261 14.17 -25.17 5.11
C GLY A 261 13.68 -25.02 6.55
N GLU A 262 14.46 -25.54 7.50
CA GLU A 262 14.14 -25.52 8.93
C GLU A 262 14.24 -24.10 9.56
N PRO A 263 13.52 -23.82 10.67
CA PRO A 263 13.43 -22.48 11.23
C PRO A 263 14.68 -22.08 12.04
N VAL A 264 15.54 -21.24 11.46
CA VAL A 264 16.55 -20.49 12.21
C VAL A 264 15.85 -19.54 13.20
N GLN A 265 16.30 -19.55 14.47
CA GLN A 265 15.78 -18.67 15.50
C GLN A 265 16.33 -17.24 15.31
N GLY A 266 15.44 -16.29 15.04
CA GLY A 266 15.77 -14.87 14.90
C GLY A 266 14.54 -13.97 15.10
N SER A 267 14.70 -12.97 15.96
CA SER A 267 13.85 -11.78 16.18
C SER A 267 12.58 -11.63 15.31
N LYS A 268 11.42 -12.09 15.82
CA LYS A 268 10.11 -11.89 15.18
C LYS A 268 9.46 -10.56 15.55
N GLN A 269 9.92 -9.46 14.95
CA GLN A 269 9.12 -8.24 14.81
C GLN A 269 8.74 -8.01 13.34
N GLN A 270 7.80 -8.83 12.85
CA GLN A 270 7.03 -8.52 11.65
C GLN A 270 5.57 -8.36 12.04
N LEU A 271 5.01 -7.20 11.69
CA LEU A 271 3.60 -6.86 11.89
C LEU A 271 2.71 -8.00 11.37
N ARG A 272 1.92 -8.61 12.26
CA ARG A 272 0.92 -9.61 11.89
C ARG A 272 -0.26 -8.94 11.19
N LEU A 273 -0.06 -8.54 9.94
CA LEU A 273 -1.16 -8.43 8.98
C LEU A 273 -1.91 -9.76 9.00
N GLN A 274 -3.14 -9.74 9.51
CA GLN A 274 -3.99 -10.92 9.57
C GLN A 274 -4.48 -11.26 8.16
N PHE A 275 -3.65 -12.00 7.42
CA PHE A 275 -4.17 -12.78 6.31
C PHE A 275 -5.28 -13.68 6.87
N PRO A 276 -6.53 -13.61 6.37
CA PRO A 276 -7.57 -14.53 6.81
C PRO A 276 -7.07 -15.95 6.54
N PRO A 277 -7.22 -16.89 7.49
CA PRO A 277 -6.65 -18.22 7.35
C PRO A 277 -7.17 -18.86 6.08
N ARG A 278 -6.26 -19.09 5.11
CA ARG A 278 -6.59 -19.65 3.79
C ARG A 278 -7.38 -20.93 4.02
N ILE A 279 -8.69 -20.87 3.74
CA ILE A 279 -9.64 -21.92 4.09
C ILE A 279 -9.21 -23.19 3.34
N ARG A 280 -8.47 -24.05 4.05
CA ARG A 280 -8.33 -25.45 3.66
C ARG A 280 -9.75 -25.97 3.63
N LYS A 281 -10.20 -26.48 2.48
CA LYS A 281 -11.42 -27.27 2.42
C LYS A 281 -11.24 -28.38 3.45
N THR A 282 -11.94 -28.27 4.58
CA THR A 282 -11.99 -29.36 5.54
C THR A 282 -12.52 -30.58 4.78
N PRO A 283 -12.01 -31.80 5.04
CA PRO A 283 -12.76 -32.98 4.63
C PRO A 283 -14.18 -32.81 5.16
N LYS A 284 -15.21 -33.08 4.33
CA LYS A 284 -16.60 -32.95 4.75
C LYS A 284 -16.74 -33.63 6.10
N LEU A 285 -17.08 -32.86 7.14
CA LEU A 285 -17.11 -33.39 8.50
C LEU A 285 -18.22 -34.45 8.52
N THR A 286 -17.84 -35.72 8.41
CA THR A 286 -18.73 -36.85 8.63
C THR A 286 -19.27 -36.66 10.02
N PHE A 287 -20.58 -36.38 10.12
CA PHE A 287 -21.22 -36.01 11.37
C PHE A 287 -20.76 -36.96 12.46
N TYR A 288 -20.07 -36.39 13.45
CA TYR A 288 -19.53 -37.14 14.58
C TYR A 288 -20.76 -37.77 15.26
N ARG A 289 -20.97 -39.08 15.07
CA ARG A 289 -21.90 -39.79 15.95
C ARG A 289 -21.39 -39.54 17.37
N PRO A 290 -22.25 -39.12 18.31
CA PRO A 290 -21.85 -39.04 19.70
C PRO A 290 -21.67 -40.47 20.21
N ASP A 291 -20.51 -41.05 19.89
CA ASP A 291 -20.03 -42.26 20.51
C ASP A 291 -19.86 -41.92 21.99
N ASN A 292 -20.80 -42.41 22.82
CA ASN A 292 -20.86 -42.17 24.26
C ASN A 292 -19.76 -42.94 25.01
N VAL A 293 -18.54 -42.93 24.48
CA VAL A 293 -17.33 -43.41 25.14
C VAL A 293 -17.08 -42.46 26.32
N PRO A 294 -17.10 -42.96 27.58
CA PRO A 294 -16.81 -42.12 28.73
C PRO A 294 -15.31 -41.77 28.74
N VAL A 295 -14.97 -40.64 28.12
CA VAL A 295 -13.63 -40.07 28.15
C VAL A 295 -13.27 -39.82 29.61
N LYS A 296 -12.39 -40.65 30.18
CA LYS A 296 -11.87 -40.47 31.53
C LYS A 296 -11.17 -39.12 31.63
N LEU A 297 -11.85 -38.14 32.24
CA LEU A 297 -11.29 -36.82 32.47
C LEU A 297 -10.13 -36.94 33.47
N ASN A 298 -8.98 -36.36 33.13
CA ASN A 298 -7.88 -36.23 34.09
C ASN A 298 -8.33 -35.40 35.28
N THR A 299 -7.88 -35.73 36.49
CA THR A 299 -8.23 -35.00 37.72
C THR A 299 -7.93 -33.51 37.63
N THR A 300 -6.83 -33.15 36.98
CA THR A 300 -6.44 -31.75 36.70
C THR A 300 -7.35 -31.05 35.68
N ALA A 301 -8.03 -31.78 34.80
CA ALA A 301 -9.03 -31.20 33.89
C ALA A 301 -10.34 -30.93 34.64
N ILE A 302 -10.80 -31.89 35.46
CA ILE A 302 -11.98 -31.75 36.34
C ILE A 302 -11.83 -30.50 37.21
N LEU A 303 -10.73 -30.39 37.98
CA LEU A 303 -10.53 -29.27 38.89
C LEU A 303 -10.39 -27.90 38.18
N ARG A 304 -9.80 -27.86 36.99
CA ARG A 304 -9.70 -26.61 36.18
C ARG A 304 -11.06 -26.16 35.66
N GLU A 305 -11.89 -27.09 35.23
CA GLU A 305 -13.23 -26.78 34.69
C GLU A 305 -14.22 -26.46 35.80
N GLY A 306 -14.15 -27.18 36.93
CA GLY A 306 -14.91 -26.86 38.15
C GLY A 306 -14.59 -25.46 38.68
N ALA A 307 -13.31 -25.10 38.81
CA ALA A 307 -12.90 -23.76 39.21
C ALA A 307 -13.29 -22.65 38.21
N LEU A 308 -13.45 -22.98 36.92
CA LEU A 308 -13.97 -22.05 35.92
C LEU A 308 -15.47 -21.79 36.15
N TYR A 309 -16.27 -22.83 36.34
CA TYR A 309 -17.70 -22.68 36.61
C TYR A 309 -17.99 -22.06 37.98
N GLN A 310 -17.20 -22.37 39.02
CA GLN A 310 -17.29 -21.71 40.33
C GLN A 310 -17.12 -20.19 40.19
N ARG A 311 -16.09 -19.73 39.47
CA ARG A 311 -15.89 -18.30 39.18
C ARG A 311 -17.03 -17.65 38.37
N GLN A 312 -17.70 -18.41 37.49
CA GLN A 312 -18.87 -17.91 36.76
C GLN A 312 -20.09 -17.78 37.68
N VAL A 313 -20.30 -18.74 38.60
CA VAL A 313 -21.36 -18.66 39.61
C VAL A 313 -21.08 -17.51 40.59
N GLU A 314 -19.84 -17.33 41.06
CA GLU A 314 -19.41 -16.20 41.87
C GLU A 314 -19.68 -14.85 41.17
N GLN A 315 -19.44 -14.75 39.86
CA GLN A 315 -19.66 -13.52 39.08
C GLN A 315 -21.14 -13.18 38.89
N GLU A 316 -22.00 -14.17 38.60
CA GLU A 316 -23.45 -13.93 38.53
C GLU A 316 -24.07 -13.71 39.92
N LEU A 317 -23.52 -14.32 40.98
CA LEU A 317 -23.96 -14.08 42.36
C LEU A 317 -23.60 -12.65 42.80
N GLN A 318 -22.36 -12.21 42.59
CA GLN A 318 -21.94 -10.81 42.77
C GLN A 318 -22.70 -9.82 41.88
N ARG A 319 -23.34 -10.26 40.79
CA ARG A 319 -24.23 -9.43 39.97
C ARG A 319 -25.61 -9.34 40.62
N VAL A 320 -26.17 -10.46 41.09
CA VAL A 320 -27.44 -10.49 41.83
C VAL A 320 -27.35 -9.65 43.10
N ASP A 321 -26.28 -9.77 43.88
CA ASP A 321 -26.05 -8.97 45.10
C ASP A 321 -26.14 -7.46 44.78
N LYS A 322 -25.45 -7.00 43.73
CA LYS A 322 -25.48 -5.58 43.31
C LYS A 322 -26.86 -5.12 42.85
N LEU A 323 -27.67 -6.00 42.26
CA LEU A 323 -29.07 -5.69 41.91
C LEU A 323 -29.94 -5.61 43.18
N VAL A 324 -29.65 -6.40 44.22
CA VAL A 324 -30.29 -6.30 45.55
C VAL A 324 -29.87 -5.01 46.28
N ASP A 325 -28.60 -4.59 46.14
CA ASP A 325 -28.09 -3.29 46.60
C ASP A 325 -28.69 -2.08 45.86
N GLY A 326 -29.53 -2.31 44.83
CA GLY A 326 -30.21 -1.27 44.06
C GLY A 326 -29.44 -0.72 42.86
N ALA A 327 -28.38 -1.39 42.39
CA ALA A 327 -27.74 -1.02 41.14
C ALA A 327 -28.68 -1.24 39.93
N GLY A 328 -28.71 -0.28 38.99
CA GLY A 328 -29.55 -0.37 37.80
C GLY A 328 -29.02 -1.37 36.75
N ASP A 329 -29.92 -2.16 36.17
CA ASP A 329 -29.59 -3.14 35.13
C ASP A 329 -29.42 -2.43 33.76
N PHE A 330 -28.17 -2.33 33.27
CA PHE A 330 -27.88 -1.71 31.96
C PHE A 330 -28.27 -2.59 30.75
N SER A 331 -28.93 -3.73 30.99
CA SER A 331 -29.35 -4.71 29.99
C SER A 331 -30.23 -4.08 28.90
N GLU A 332 -31.26 -3.33 29.29
CA GLU A 332 -32.19 -2.65 28.37
C GLU A 332 -31.48 -1.62 27.49
N PHE A 333 -30.57 -0.82 28.07
CA PHE A 333 -29.78 0.17 27.32
C PHE A 333 -28.85 -0.51 26.30
N LEU A 334 -28.17 -1.59 26.71
CA LEU A 334 -27.30 -2.36 25.81
C LEU A 334 -28.10 -3.08 24.72
N GLU A 335 -29.32 -3.52 25.00
CA GLU A 335 -30.24 -4.02 23.98
C GLU A 335 -30.71 -2.94 23.02
N TRP A 336 -31.14 -1.78 23.53
CA TRP A 336 -31.52 -0.63 22.73
C TRP A 336 -30.36 -0.19 21.82
N GLN A 337 -29.13 -0.12 22.35
CA GLN A 337 -27.93 0.21 21.58
C GLN A 337 -27.67 -0.81 20.47
N LYS A 338 -27.81 -2.12 20.74
CA LYS A 338 -27.72 -3.18 19.71
C LYS A 338 -28.82 -3.03 18.65
N LYS A 339 -30.05 -2.72 19.06
CA LYS A 339 -31.21 -2.51 18.18
C LYS A 339 -31.03 -1.27 17.29
N MET A 340 -30.47 -0.17 17.80
CA MET A 340 -30.10 1.01 16.99
C MET A 340 -28.98 0.67 16.01
N GLN A 341 -27.88 0.08 16.48
CA GLN A 341 -26.79 -0.35 15.60
C GLN A 341 -27.20 -1.38 14.53
N ALA A 342 -28.28 -2.13 14.74
CA ALA A 342 -28.87 -2.99 13.72
C ALA A 342 -29.56 -2.15 12.63
N LYS A 343 -30.45 -1.23 13.02
CA LYS A 343 -31.11 -0.28 12.11
C LYS A 343 -30.12 0.54 11.30
N ASP A 344 -29.09 1.11 11.94
CA ASP A 344 -28.04 1.90 11.27
C ASP A 344 -27.36 1.08 10.15
N ARG A 345 -27.11 -0.21 10.39
CA ARG A 345 -26.49 -1.13 9.42
C ARG A 345 -27.46 -1.50 8.31
N GLU A 346 -28.74 -1.71 8.63
CA GLU A 346 -29.80 -1.99 7.66
C GLU A 346 -30.03 -0.79 6.72
N GLU A 347 -30.08 0.44 7.26
CA GLU A 347 -30.15 1.67 6.47
C GLU A 347 -28.91 1.89 5.60
N GLN A 348 -27.70 1.60 6.10
CA GLN A 348 -26.46 1.66 5.31
C GLN A 348 -26.46 0.64 4.16
N LEU A 349 -26.97 -0.57 4.40
CA LEU A 349 -27.14 -1.60 3.36
C LEU A 349 -28.19 -1.18 2.33
N ALA A 350 -29.34 -0.67 2.76
CA ALA A 350 -30.40 -0.18 1.88
C ALA A 350 -29.97 1.04 1.05
N ALA A 351 -29.24 1.99 1.63
CA ALA A 351 -28.68 3.13 0.92
C ALA A 351 -27.62 2.69 -0.12
N SER A 352 -26.85 1.65 0.18
CA SER A 352 -25.87 1.06 -0.74
C SER A 352 -26.54 0.29 -1.88
N GLU A 353 -27.60 -0.48 -1.59
CA GLU A 353 -28.50 -1.09 -2.59
C GLU A 353 -29.10 -0.02 -3.52
N CYS A 354 -29.68 1.06 -2.96
CA CYS A 354 -30.25 2.18 -3.71
C CYS A 354 -29.24 2.82 -4.66
N ARG A 355 -28.04 3.17 -4.18
CA ARG A 355 -26.96 3.74 -5.03
C ARG A 355 -26.57 2.80 -6.17
N ARG A 356 -26.43 1.49 -5.89
CA ARG A 356 -26.13 0.46 -6.89
C ARG A 356 -27.23 0.33 -7.94
N LEU A 357 -28.50 0.46 -7.55
CA LEU A 357 -29.64 0.40 -8.45
C LEU A 357 -29.82 1.69 -9.26
N GLN A 358 -29.60 2.87 -8.65
CA GLN A 358 -29.59 4.16 -9.37
C GLN A 358 -28.55 4.16 -10.51
N GLY A 359 -27.36 3.61 -10.27
CA GLY A 359 -26.36 3.41 -11.33
C GLY A 359 -26.82 2.51 -12.48
N LYS A 360 -27.58 1.44 -12.17
CA LYS A 360 -28.19 0.58 -13.21
C LYS A 360 -29.30 1.28 -13.98
N LEU A 361 -30.16 2.05 -13.28
CA LEU A 361 -31.24 2.81 -13.90
C LEU A 361 -30.69 3.87 -14.87
N SER A 362 -29.70 4.65 -14.42
CA SER A 362 -29.02 5.64 -15.25
C SER A 362 -28.38 5.04 -16.50
N HIS A 363 -27.83 3.82 -16.42
CA HIS A 363 -27.28 3.09 -17.56
C HIS A 363 -28.36 2.66 -18.57
N GLU A 364 -29.50 2.14 -18.11
CA GLU A 364 -30.64 1.82 -18.97
C GLU A 364 -31.22 3.06 -19.65
N GLU A 365 -31.38 4.17 -18.91
CA GLU A 365 -31.86 5.44 -19.44
C GLU A 365 -30.89 6.08 -20.45
N ALA A 366 -29.56 5.94 -20.23
CA ALA A 366 -28.55 6.38 -21.20
C ALA A 366 -28.58 5.56 -22.50
N ILE A 367 -28.90 4.26 -22.45
CA ILE A 367 -29.10 3.45 -23.66
C ILE A 367 -30.35 3.92 -24.42
N LEU A 368 -31.47 4.15 -23.72
CA LEU A 368 -32.71 4.65 -24.32
C LEU A 368 -32.51 6.01 -24.98
N ALA A 369 -31.88 6.98 -24.29
CA ALA A 369 -31.56 8.29 -24.84
C ALA A 369 -30.69 8.18 -26.12
N ARG A 370 -29.71 7.27 -26.13
CA ARG A 370 -28.89 6.99 -27.33
C ARG A 370 -29.71 6.38 -28.47
N GLN A 371 -30.71 5.53 -28.18
CA GLN A 371 -31.59 4.98 -29.22
C GLN A 371 -32.49 6.05 -29.83
N SER A 372 -33.11 6.93 -29.02
CA SER A 372 -33.87 8.08 -29.50
C SER A 372 -33.03 9.03 -30.38
N LEU A 373 -31.82 9.39 -29.93
CA LEU A 373 -30.91 10.25 -30.69
C LEU A 373 -30.51 9.64 -32.04
N MET A 374 -30.35 8.31 -32.13
CA MET A 374 -30.13 7.64 -33.42
C MET A 374 -31.37 7.64 -34.32
N GLN A 375 -32.59 7.65 -33.76
CA GLN A 375 -33.82 7.77 -34.56
C GLN A 375 -33.98 9.20 -35.10
N GLU A 376 -33.79 10.23 -34.27
CA GLU A 376 -33.79 11.63 -34.72
C GLU A 376 -32.74 11.88 -35.83
N ASN A 377 -31.53 11.35 -35.67
CA ASN A 377 -30.48 11.53 -36.67
C ASN A 377 -30.77 10.80 -37.99
N LYS A 378 -31.49 9.67 -37.98
CA LYS A 378 -32.00 9.05 -39.22
C LYS A 378 -33.00 9.99 -39.93
N GLN A 379 -33.99 10.51 -39.19
CA GLN A 379 -34.99 11.43 -39.72
C GLN A 379 -34.36 12.70 -40.28
N ARG A 380 -33.38 13.30 -39.59
CA ARG A 380 -32.60 14.46 -40.07
C ARG A 380 -31.84 14.14 -41.37
N VAL A 381 -31.23 12.96 -41.47
CA VAL A 381 -30.53 12.51 -42.69
C VAL A 381 -31.52 12.24 -43.85
N GLU A 382 -32.72 11.75 -43.57
CA GLU A 382 -33.79 11.56 -44.56
C GLU A 382 -34.32 12.90 -45.08
N GLN A 383 -34.59 13.86 -44.18
CA GLN A 383 -34.93 15.24 -44.54
C GLN A 383 -33.84 15.92 -45.38
N GLN A 384 -32.56 15.73 -45.03
CA GLN A 384 -31.43 16.24 -45.81
C GLN A 384 -31.33 15.59 -47.20
N LYS A 385 -31.58 14.27 -47.32
CA LYS A 385 -31.65 13.59 -48.62
C LYS A 385 -32.78 14.14 -49.49
N GLU A 386 -33.96 14.39 -48.92
CA GLU A 386 -35.07 15.00 -49.66
C GLU A 386 -34.75 16.43 -50.12
N GLN A 387 -34.16 17.26 -49.24
CA GLN A 387 -33.74 18.62 -49.58
C GLN A 387 -32.68 18.60 -50.70
N MET A 388 -31.69 17.71 -50.58
CA MET A 388 -30.67 17.50 -51.61
C MET A 388 -31.27 17.01 -52.94
N ALA A 389 -32.25 16.09 -52.91
CA ALA A 389 -32.96 15.65 -54.12
C ALA A 389 -33.74 16.80 -54.79
N LYS A 390 -34.45 17.62 -54.00
CA LYS A 390 -35.16 18.83 -54.47
C LYS A 390 -34.18 19.83 -55.10
N LEU A 391 -33.01 20.04 -54.51
CA LEU A 391 -31.95 20.88 -55.09
C LEU A 391 -31.35 20.28 -56.38
N MET A 392 -31.10 18.96 -56.42
CA MET A 392 -30.59 18.28 -57.61
C MET A 392 -31.55 18.38 -58.80
N LEU A 393 -32.87 18.30 -58.58
CA LEU A 393 -33.88 18.55 -59.61
C LEU A 393 -33.80 20.00 -60.13
N GLN A 394 -33.72 20.99 -59.24
CA GLN A 394 -33.55 22.39 -59.64
C GLN A 394 -32.23 22.64 -60.41
N HIS A 395 -31.15 21.96 -60.04
CA HIS A 395 -29.89 22.03 -60.80
C HIS A 395 -30.00 21.35 -62.17
N ALA A 396 -30.69 20.22 -62.29
CA ALA A 396 -30.95 19.58 -63.57
C ALA A 396 -31.81 20.46 -64.50
N GLU A 397 -32.85 21.12 -63.96
CA GLU A 397 -33.63 22.11 -64.71
C GLU A 397 -32.78 23.31 -65.17
N ARG A 398 -31.93 23.86 -64.30
CA ARG A 398 -31.03 24.96 -64.67
C ARG A 398 -30.07 24.53 -65.77
N ARG A 399 -29.49 23.33 -65.67
CA ARG A 399 -28.66 22.74 -66.72
C ARG A 399 -29.40 22.59 -68.04
N LEU A 400 -30.65 22.12 -68.04
CA LEU A 400 -31.47 22.04 -69.26
C LEU A 400 -31.79 23.42 -69.86
N ARG A 401 -31.85 24.50 -69.06
CA ARG A 401 -32.00 25.88 -69.54
C ARG A 401 -30.68 26.43 -70.10
N GLU A 402 -29.56 26.24 -69.39
CA GLU A 402 -28.21 26.59 -69.87
C GLU A 402 -27.85 25.84 -71.16
N ASP A 403 -28.18 24.55 -71.26
CA ASP A 403 -27.83 23.72 -72.41
C ASP A 403 -28.80 23.92 -73.60
N ARG A 404 -29.86 24.74 -73.44
CA ARG A 404 -30.62 25.37 -74.54
C ARG A 404 -29.92 26.66 -75.01
N SER A 405 -29.65 27.60 -74.11
CA SER A 405 -28.97 28.86 -74.50
C SER A 405 -27.54 28.64 -75.01
N ARG A 406 -26.85 27.58 -74.58
CA ARG A 406 -25.59 27.13 -75.19
C ARG A 406 -25.76 26.60 -76.62
N LYS A 407 -26.89 25.98 -76.98
CA LYS A 407 -27.15 25.56 -78.37
C LYS A 407 -27.41 26.78 -79.24
N GLU A 408 -28.25 27.70 -78.78
CA GLU A 408 -28.52 28.98 -79.44
C GLU A 408 -27.21 29.77 -79.70
N LEU A 409 -26.32 29.85 -78.70
CA LEU A 409 -24.98 30.44 -78.85
C LEU A 409 -24.04 29.62 -79.75
N VAL A 410 -24.10 28.29 -79.72
CA VAL A 410 -23.29 27.42 -80.60
C VAL A 410 -23.74 27.53 -82.05
N GLU A 411 -25.02 27.74 -82.33
CA GLU A 411 -25.55 27.98 -83.68
C GLU A 411 -25.00 29.32 -84.23
N GLN A 412 -25.07 30.40 -83.45
CA GLN A 412 -24.44 31.69 -83.76
C GLN A 412 -22.90 31.56 -83.97
N VAL A 413 -22.23 30.77 -83.14
CA VAL A 413 -20.77 30.50 -83.28
C VAL A 413 -20.47 29.61 -84.48
N ILE A 414 -21.35 28.70 -84.89
CA ILE A 414 -21.21 27.91 -86.11
C ILE A 414 -21.35 28.80 -87.35
N GLU A 415 -22.24 29.78 -87.32
CA GLU A 415 -22.35 30.82 -88.36
C GLU A 415 -21.07 31.67 -88.42
N GLY A 416 -20.59 32.16 -87.29
CA GLY A 416 -19.29 32.83 -87.19
C GLY A 416 -18.11 31.96 -87.67
N GLN A 417 -18.11 30.65 -87.38
CA GLN A 417 -17.06 29.72 -87.82
C GLN A 417 -17.11 29.42 -89.31
N LYS A 418 -18.28 29.43 -89.97
CA LYS A 418 -18.35 29.36 -91.45
C LYS A 418 -17.56 30.53 -92.06
N ASN A 419 -17.76 31.74 -91.51
CA ASN A 419 -17.07 32.95 -91.93
C ASN A 419 -15.55 32.91 -91.62
N VAL A 420 -15.16 32.47 -90.43
CA VAL A 420 -13.73 32.36 -90.05
C VAL A 420 -13.00 31.26 -90.82
N LYS A 421 -13.64 30.13 -91.14
CA LYS A 421 -13.02 29.07 -91.97
C LYS A 421 -12.70 29.58 -93.40
N ALA A 422 -13.54 30.45 -93.96
CA ALA A 422 -13.27 31.13 -95.23
C ALA A 422 -12.07 32.12 -95.16
N ALA A 423 -11.62 32.51 -93.96
CA ALA A 423 -10.39 33.28 -93.75
C ALA A 423 -9.18 32.37 -93.44
N GLN A 424 -9.33 31.31 -92.63
CA GLN A 424 -8.23 30.43 -92.26
C GLN A 424 -7.67 29.62 -93.44
N THR A 425 -8.47 29.29 -94.45
CA THR A 425 -8.00 28.69 -95.73
C THR A 425 -7.04 29.60 -96.50
N LYS A 426 -7.00 30.91 -96.21
CA LYS A 426 -6.03 31.86 -96.76
C LYS A 426 -4.71 31.82 -95.97
N LEU A 427 -4.77 31.73 -94.63
CA LEU A 427 -3.58 31.74 -93.74
C LEU A 427 -2.84 30.39 -93.64
N ALA A 428 -3.56 29.26 -93.70
CA ALA A 428 -2.96 27.93 -93.57
C ALA A 428 -1.96 27.60 -94.70
N LYS A 429 -2.03 28.33 -95.83
CA LYS A 429 -1.09 28.23 -96.95
C LYS A 429 0.32 28.74 -96.62
N GLY A 430 0.48 29.64 -95.63
CA GLY A 430 1.79 30.17 -95.23
C GLY A 430 2.50 29.32 -94.16
N ARG A 431 1.83 29.02 -93.03
CA ARG A 431 2.49 28.43 -91.84
C ARG A 431 3.11 27.04 -92.01
N ARG A 432 2.85 26.33 -93.11
CA ARG A 432 3.51 25.05 -93.40
C ARG A 432 5.01 25.18 -93.66
N GLN A 433 5.50 26.40 -93.88
CA GLN A 433 6.88 26.70 -94.27
C GLN A 433 7.89 26.82 -93.11
N THR A 434 7.47 26.68 -91.83
CA THR A 434 8.31 27.12 -90.67
C THR A 434 8.53 26.07 -89.56
N VAL A 435 7.79 24.95 -89.54
CA VAL A 435 7.80 24.02 -88.38
C VAL A 435 8.86 22.92 -88.49
N GLN A 436 9.43 22.71 -89.69
CA GLN A 436 10.39 21.63 -89.94
C GLN A 436 11.78 21.87 -89.31
N GLU A 437 12.06 23.09 -88.85
CA GLU A 437 13.42 23.57 -88.51
C GLU A 437 13.84 23.32 -87.04
N VAL A 438 12.94 22.90 -86.14
CA VAL A 438 13.13 23.01 -84.67
C VAL A 438 13.16 21.67 -83.91
N ILE A 439 12.80 20.55 -84.53
CA ILE A 439 12.54 19.29 -83.80
C ILE A 439 13.80 18.55 -83.33
N GLU A 440 14.98 18.87 -83.88
CA GLU A 440 16.15 17.97 -83.83
C GLU A 440 17.00 18.10 -82.55
N GLU A 441 16.94 19.23 -81.83
CA GLU A 441 17.96 19.60 -80.83
C GLU A 441 17.82 18.95 -79.43
N SER A 442 16.62 18.49 -79.04
CA SER A 442 16.25 18.41 -77.62
C SER A 442 16.60 17.13 -76.83
N ARG A 443 17.08 16.06 -77.48
CA ARG A 443 17.01 14.68 -76.92
C ARG A 443 18.15 14.23 -75.98
N GLY A 444 19.17 15.06 -75.73
CA GLY A 444 20.46 14.57 -75.20
C GLY A 444 20.63 14.36 -73.68
N LEU A 445 19.94 15.10 -72.80
CA LEU A 445 20.54 15.46 -71.49
C LEU A 445 20.22 14.57 -70.26
N LEU A 446 19.22 13.68 -70.31
CA LEU A 446 18.55 13.20 -69.08
C LEU A 446 19.17 12.01 -68.31
N ARG A 447 20.13 11.25 -68.87
CA ARG A 447 20.40 9.87 -68.40
C ARG A 447 21.38 9.67 -67.22
N ARG A 448 22.09 10.69 -66.72
CA ARG A 448 23.35 10.50 -65.95
C ARG A 448 23.29 10.56 -64.40
N ARG A 449 22.14 10.74 -63.74
CA ARG A 449 22.11 11.17 -62.30
C ARG A 449 21.75 10.11 -61.23
N ALA A 450 21.40 8.86 -61.57
CA ALA A 450 20.57 8.02 -60.69
C ALA A 450 21.28 7.02 -59.74
N GLN A 451 22.59 6.75 -59.87
CA GLN A 451 23.16 5.46 -59.41
C GLN A 451 23.96 5.46 -58.08
N ALA A 452 24.26 6.60 -57.47
CA ALA A 452 25.37 6.71 -56.50
C ALA A 452 25.04 6.52 -54.99
N ALA A 453 23.85 6.03 -54.61
CA ALA A 453 23.26 6.36 -53.29
C ALA A 453 22.93 5.19 -52.31
N GLN A 454 23.41 3.95 -52.51
CA GLN A 454 22.84 2.77 -51.82
C GLN A 454 23.74 1.97 -50.86
N GLU A 455 25.05 2.21 -50.75
CA GLU A 455 25.97 1.17 -50.24
C GLU A 455 26.32 1.22 -48.74
N GLU A 456 26.21 2.37 -48.06
CA GLU A 456 26.84 2.58 -46.74
C GLU A 456 26.21 1.82 -45.55
N GLN A 457 24.93 1.44 -45.64
CA GLN A 457 24.08 1.21 -44.46
C GLN A 457 24.35 -0.10 -43.67
N ARG A 458 25.24 -1.00 -44.13
CA ARG A 458 25.27 -2.41 -43.67
C ARG A 458 26.17 -2.74 -42.46
N ARG A 459 27.13 -1.88 -42.08
CA ARG A 459 28.28 -2.27 -41.21
C ARG A 459 28.11 -2.10 -39.68
N ARG A 460 26.90 -2.01 -39.12
CA ARG A 460 26.68 -1.52 -37.73
C ARG A 460 26.09 -2.49 -36.69
N CYS A 461 25.94 -3.80 -36.98
CA CYS A 461 25.02 -4.65 -36.22
C CYS A 461 25.61 -5.80 -35.36
N GLU A 462 26.92 -6.06 -35.35
CA GLU A 462 27.45 -7.38 -34.92
C GLU A 462 27.99 -7.47 -33.47
N LEU A 463 28.12 -6.36 -32.74
CA LEU A 463 28.98 -6.28 -31.54
C LEU A 463 28.34 -6.70 -30.19
N ILE A 464 27.07 -7.10 -30.13
CA ILE A 464 26.27 -7.11 -28.88
C ILE A 464 25.90 -8.54 -28.43
N SER A 465 26.88 -9.45 -28.35
CA SER A 465 26.61 -10.91 -28.35
C SER A 465 27.16 -11.74 -27.18
N GLN A 466 28.10 -11.25 -26.37
CA GLN A 466 29.02 -12.16 -25.62
C GLN A 466 28.91 -12.20 -24.07
N LEU A 467 28.26 -11.26 -23.39
CA LEU A 467 28.32 -11.17 -21.92
C LEU A 467 27.11 -11.79 -21.19
N ARG A 468 27.13 -13.13 -21.03
CA ARG A 468 26.28 -13.88 -20.08
C ARG A 468 27.04 -15.06 -19.45
N ALA A 469 27.68 -14.84 -18.30
CA ALA A 469 28.54 -15.82 -17.61
C ALA A 469 28.02 -16.26 -16.22
N LEU A 470 27.41 -17.46 -16.17
CA LEU A 470 27.60 -18.61 -15.26
C LEU A 470 27.91 -18.51 -13.72
N GLU A 471 27.17 -19.33 -12.91
CA GLU A 471 27.60 -20.24 -11.78
C GLU A 471 27.46 -19.92 -10.22
N THR A 472 27.70 -20.93 -9.32
CA THR A 472 26.97 -21.19 -7.99
C THR A 472 27.75 -21.89 -6.77
N GLN A 473 27.11 -22.51 -5.70
CA GLN A 473 27.60 -22.83 -4.26
C GLN A 473 27.29 -24.32 -3.72
N PRO A 474 27.23 -24.83 -2.41
CA PRO A 474 27.52 -24.44 -0.94
C PRO A 474 27.97 -25.58 0.14
N THR A 475 27.86 -25.39 1.52
CA THR A 475 27.82 -26.37 2.75
C THR A 475 29.12 -26.93 3.49
N LEU A 476 29.29 -27.57 4.72
CA LEU A 476 28.69 -27.87 6.12
C LEU A 476 29.80 -28.56 7.10
N LYS A 477 29.79 -29.20 8.34
CA LYS A 477 28.94 -29.73 9.52
C LYS A 477 29.81 -30.28 10.78
N GLY A 478 29.31 -30.61 12.03
CA GLY A 478 30.05 -31.42 13.13
C GLY A 478 29.54 -31.54 14.66
N LYS A 479 29.85 -32.61 15.48
CA LYS A 479 29.51 -32.96 16.96
C LYS A 479 30.28 -34.23 17.57
N LEU A 480 30.12 -34.87 18.79
CA LEU A 480 30.08 -34.58 20.31
C LEU A 480 29.74 -35.85 21.25
N VAL A 481 30.33 -36.13 22.47
CA VAL A 481 29.96 -37.26 23.48
C VAL A 481 30.53 -37.21 24.98
N ASP A 482 30.20 -38.13 25.95
CA ASP A 482 30.63 -38.25 27.44
C ASP A 482 30.60 -39.72 28.10
N LEU A 483 30.89 -39.93 29.43
CA LEU A 483 31.20 -41.22 30.17
C LEU A 483 30.33 -41.67 31.39
N THR A 484 30.42 -42.96 31.79
CA THR A 484 29.85 -43.51 33.06
C THR A 484 30.74 -44.58 33.77
N GLN A 485 31.42 -44.24 34.86
CA GLN A 485 32.03 -45.20 35.82
C GLN A 485 31.94 -44.65 37.25
N THR A 486 31.69 -45.50 38.25
CA THR A 486 31.76 -45.11 39.68
C THR A 486 33.23 -44.98 40.11
N PRO A 487 33.67 -43.80 40.58
CA PRO A 487 35.07 -43.57 40.91
C PRO A 487 35.37 -43.89 42.38
N GLY A 488 36.33 -44.78 42.64
CA GLY A 488 36.78 -45.09 44.00
C GLY A 488 37.60 -43.93 44.57
N TYR A 489 37.14 -43.33 45.68
CA TYR A 489 37.72 -42.10 46.23
C TYR A 489 38.05 -42.16 47.74
N GLY A 490 37.91 -43.32 48.40
CA GLY A 490 38.56 -43.61 49.68
C GLY A 490 38.01 -42.83 50.86
N LEU A 491 36.68 -42.69 50.94
CA LEU A 491 36.01 -41.98 52.03
C LEU A 491 35.52 -42.94 53.12
N GLU A 492 35.49 -42.48 54.38
CA GLU A 492 35.08 -43.26 55.57
C GLU A 492 33.57 -43.62 55.63
N GLY A 493 32.90 -43.63 54.48
CA GLY A 493 31.54 -44.12 54.27
C GLY A 493 31.45 -45.25 53.23
N GLU A 494 32.57 -45.75 52.71
CA GLU A 494 32.64 -46.89 51.75
C GLU A 494 32.29 -48.24 52.41
N MET A 495 31.12 -48.35 53.05
CA MET A 495 30.54 -49.64 53.42
C MET A 495 30.37 -50.50 52.16
N SER A 496 30.79 -51.75 52.24
CA SER A 496 30.60 -52.69 51.14
C SER A 496 29.10 -52.90 50.85
N ILE A 497 28.81 -53.32 49.61
CA ILE A 497 27.46 -53.67 49.13
C ILE A 497 26.79 -54.77 50.01
N VAL A 498 27.54 -55.43 50.89
CA VAL A 498 27.08 -56.49 51.80
C VAL A 498 26.74 -55.96 53.19
N GLU A 499 27.58 -55.16 53.83
CA GLU A 499 27.33 -54.60 55.18
C GLU A 499 26.07 -53.70 55.23
N LEU A 500 25.76 -53.06 54.10
CA LEU A 500 24.55 -52.29 53.88
C LEU A 500 23.26 -53.13 54.12
N ARG A 501 23.32 -54.47 53.98
CA ARG A 501 22.15 -55.37 53.88
C ARG A 501 21.50 -55.74 55.23
N GLU A 502 22.28 -55.88 56.29
CA GLU A 502 21.76 -56.27 57.62
C GLU A 502 21.20 -55.10 58.41
N ARG A 503 21.88 -53.94 58.36
CA ARG A 503 21.30 -52.67 58.85
C ARG A 503 20.01 -52.33 58.11
N LEU A 504 19.93 -52.66 56.81
CA LEU A 504 18.68 -52.62 56.03
C LEU A 504 17.58 -53.55 56.55
N ALA A 505 17.86 -54.63 57.29
CA ALA A 505 16.84 -55.59 57.73
C ALA A 505 15.97 -55.04 58.87
N LEU A 506 16.59 -54.58 59.98
CA LEU A 506 15.86 -54.00 61.11
C LEU A 506 15.18 -52.66 60.77
N LEU A 507 15.74 -51.91 59.81
CA LEU A 507 15.11 -50.72 59.26
C LEU A 507 13.83 -51.06 58.47
N LYS A 508 13.77 -52.18 57.73
CA LYS A 508 12.56 -52.59 56.98
C LYS A 508 11.35 -52.85 57.88
N GLU A 509 11.53 -53.36 59.10
CA GLU A 509 10.38 -53.63 59.98
C GLU A 509 9.78 -52.37 60.59
N ASN A 510 10.63 -51.43 61.00
CA ASN A 510 10.20 -50.11 61.44
C ASN A 510 9.70 -49.23 60.27
N GLN A 511 10.10 -49.52 59.03
CA GLN A 511 9.49 -48.97 57.83
C GLN A 511 8.09 -49.55 57.61
N ARG A 512 7.90 -50.88 57.63
CA ARG A 512 6.58 -51.55 57.41
C ARG A 512 5.44 -50.95 58.24
N ARG A 513 5.60 -50.79 59.56
CA ARG A 513 4.54 -50.18 60.41
C ARG A 513 4.23 -48.74 60.02
N LYS A 514 5.27 -47.93 59.77
CA LYS A 514 5.13 -46.54 59.31
C LYS A 514 4.64 -46.44 57.86
N GLU A 515 4.75 -47.51 57.07
CA GLU A 515 4.09 -47.64 55.77
C GLU A 515 2.61 -47.97 55.93
N GLU A 516 2.22 -48.82 56.87
CA GLU A 516 0.82 -49.20 57.12
C GLU A 516 -0.03 -48.00 57.56
N GLU A 517 0.43 -47.24 58.56
CA GLU A 517 -0.22 -45.98 58.97
C GLU A 517 -0.35 -44.99 57.79
N LYS A 518 0.70 -44.88 56.97
CA LYS A 518 0.69 -44.03 55.76
C LYS A 518 -0.22 -44.58 54.67
N ARG A 519 -0.32 -45.91 54.49
CA ARG A 519 -1.22 -46.54 53.52
C ARG A 519 -2.66 -46.22 53.88
N ASP A 520 -3.04 -46.28 55.15
CA ASP A 520 -4.40 -45.94 55.60
C ASP A 520 -4.71 -44.45 55.45
N GLN A 521 -3.79 -43.55 55.84
CA GLN A 521 -3.92 -42.11 55.56
C GLN A 521 -4.05 -41.82 54.05
N ILE A 522 -3.28 -42.52 53.21
CA ILE A 522 -3.34 -42.43 51.75
C ILE A 522 -4.66 -43.00 51.21
N ILE A 523 -5.24 -44.05 51.82
CA ILE A 523 -6.54 -44.63 51.42
C ILE A 523 -7.67 -43.66 51.78
N GLN A 524 -7.69 -43.11 53.00
CA GLN A 524 -8.67 -42.10 53.41
C GLN A 524 -8.58 -40.85 52.54
N GLY A 525 -7.37 -40.31 52.35
CA GLY A 525 -7.11 -39.15 51.48
C GLY A 525 -7.30 -39.41 49.98
N LYS A 526 -7.40 -40.68 49.54
CA LYS A 526 -7.87 -41.04 48.18
C LYS A 526 -9.40 -41.08 48.11
N ARG A 527 -10.08 -41.56 49.17
CA ARG A 527 -11.55 -41.61 49.23
C ARG A 527 -12.16 -40.21 49.21
N THR A 528 -11.70 -39.30 50.07
CA THR A 528 -12.20 -37.91 50.10
C THR A 528 -11.99 -37.20 48.76
N LYS A 529 -10.77 -37.25 48.20
CA LYS A 529 -10.46 -36.69 46.89
C LYS A 529 -11.29 -37.31 45.75
N SER A 530 -11.65 -38.58 45.85
CA SER A 530 -12.54 -39.22 44.88
C SER A 530 -13.97 -38.69 44.98
N GLN A 531 -14.46 -38.39 46.18
CA GLN A 531 -15.79 -37.79 46.41
C GLN A 531 -15.82 -36.32 45.95
N GLU A 532 -14.79 -35.55 46.27
CA GLU A 532 -14.60 -34.17 45.76
C GLU A 532 -14.60 -34.14 44.22
N LEU A 533 -13.91 -35.10 43.58
CA LEU A 533 -13.88 -35.22 42.12
C LEU A 533 -15.20 -35.70 41.51
N GLN A 534 -16.00 -36.49 42.23
CA GLN A 534 -17.36 -36.88 41.81
C GLN A 534 -18.30 -35.66 41.86
N ASN A 535 -18.36 -34.98 43.01
CA ASN A 535 -19.20 -33.80 43.21
C ASN A 535 -18.87 -32.69 42.19
N THR A 536 -17.59 -32.46 41.88
CA THR A 536 -17.19 -31.47 40.86
C THR A 536 -17.50 -31.92 39.44
N VAL A 537 -17.41 -33.21 39.09
CA VAL A 537 -17.90 -33.73 37.80
C VAL A 537 -19.41 -33.56 37.65
N GLU A 538 -20.19 -33.76 38.71
CA GLU A 538 -21.64 -33.56 38.69
C GLU A 538 -21.99 -32.08 38.45
N GLN A 539 -21.37 -31.15 39.19
CA GLN A 539 -21.49 -29.70 38.95
C GLN A 539 -21.13 -29.33 37.51
N ILE A 540 -19.99 -29.81 37.00
CA ILE A 540 -19.56 -29.62 35.60
C ILE A 540 -20.62 -30.13 34.61
N SER A 541 -21.24 -31.28 34.88
CA SER A 541 -22.27 -31.86 34.00
C SER A 541 -23.51 -30.98 33.90
N LEU A 542 -23.96 -30.40 35.02
CA LEU A 542 -25.08 -29.47 35.10
C LEU A 542 -24.77 -28.16 34.38
N CYS A 543 -23.57 -27.58 34.62
CA CYS A 543 -23.11 -26.37 33.94
C CYS A 543 -22.99 -26.59 32.42
N ARG A 544 -22.43 -27.71 31.97
CA ARG A 544 -22.39 -28.11 30.54
C ARG A 544 -23.79 -28.24 29.95
N ALA A 545 -24.74 -28.85 30.66
CA ALA A 545 -26.13 -29.02 30.19
C ALA A 545 -26.90 -27.70 30.13
N ALA A 546 -26.65 -26.75 31.03
CA ALA A 546 -27.20 -25.39 30.97
C ALA A 546 -26.57 -24.58 29.81
N MET A 547 -25.25 -24.63 29.66
CA MET A 547 -24.53 -23.94 28.59
C MET A 547 -24.83 -24.51 27.21
N GLY A 548 -25.02 -25.82 27.08
CA GLY A 548 -25.47 -26.47 25.84
C GLY A 548 -26.85 -26.01 25.41
N ARG A 549 -27.82 -25.93 26.34
CA ARG A 549 -29.17 -25.41 26.08
C ARG A 549 -29.14 -23.93 25.65
N SER A 550 -28.41 -23.08 26.36
CA SER A 550 -28.29 -21.66 25.97
C SER A 550 -27.49 -21.45 24.68
N ALA A 551 -26.57 -22.34 24.33
CA ALA A 551 -25.86 -22.31 23.05
C ALA A 551 -26.76 -22.76 21.87
N ALA A 552 -27.64 -23.74 22.09
CA ALA A 552 -28.63 -24.18 21.10
C ALA A 552 -29.61 -23.06 20.77
N LEU A 553 -30.23 -22.44 21.78
CA LEU A 553 -31.15 -21.29 21.58
C LEU A 553 -30.47 -20.14 20.82
N ARG A 554 -29.26 -19.74 21.24
CA ARG A 554 -28.46 -18.71 20.55
C ARG A 554 -27.98 -19.11 19.15
N TRP A 555 -28.07 -20.38 18.76
CA TRP A 555 -27.83 -20.85 17.40
C TRP A 555 -29.11 -20.81 16.55
N GLU A 556 -30.25 -21.17 17.14
CA GLU A 556 -31.57 -21.06 16.50
C GLU A 556 -31.95 -19.60 16.23
N GLU A 557 -31.72 -18.68 17.19
CA GLU A 557 -31.83 -17.23 17.01
C GLU A 557 -30.99 -16.75 15.81
N LYS A 558 -29.72 -17.14 15.75
CA LYS A 558 -28.80 -16.76 14.66
C LYS A 558 -29.23 -17.36 13.32
N LYS A 559 -29.78 -18.57 13.31
CA LYS A 559 -30.33 -19.22 12.12
C LYS A 559 -31.59 -18.51 11.62
N ALA A 560 -32.49 -18.09 12.52
CA ALA A 560 -33.65 -17.29 12.19
C ALA A 560 -33.27 -15.90 11.65
N LEU A 561 -32.31 -15.22 12.29
CA LEU A 561 -31.77 -13.93 11.83
C LEU A 561 -31.04 -14.06 10.47
N ALA A 562 -30.33 -15.16 10.22
CA ALA A 562 -29.71 -15.43 8.92
C ALA A 562 -30.78 -15.63 7.82
N ALA A 563 -31.80 -16.45 8.08
CA ALA A 563 -32.91 -16.65 7.14
C ALA A 563 -33.69 -15.34 6.87
N ALA A 564 -33.92 -14.52 7.90
CA ALA A 564 -34.55 -13.20 7.76
C ALA A 564 -33.68 -12.23 6.94
N ARG A 565 -32.35 -12.36 6.99
CA ARG A 565 -31.41 -11.55 6.20
C ARG A 565 -31.24 -12.02 4.75
N GLU A 566 -31.50 -13.29 4.47
CA GLU A 566 -31.52 -13.84 3.10
C GLU A 566 -32.84 -13.52 2.36
N ALA A 567 -33.89 -13.10 3.09
CA ALA A 567 -35.10 -12.56 2.49
C ALA A 567 -34.81 -11.29 1.67
N PRO A 568 -35.53 -11.04 0.55
CA PRO A 568 -35.31 -9.85 -0.26
C PRO A 568 -35.62 -8.58 0.53
N SER A 569 -34.67 -7.63 0.50
CA SER A 569 -34.76 -6.29 1.10
C SER A 569 -36.17 -5.68 1.01
N GLN A 570 -36.85 -5.55 2.14
CA GLN A 570 -38.24 -5.07 2.21
C GLN A 570 -38.36 -3.57 1.89
N ASP A 571 -37.26 -2.82 2.05
CA ASP A 571 -37.10 -1.40 1.75
C ASP A 571 -37.81 -0.93 0.46
N GLU A 572 -38.89 -0.15 0.61
CA GLU A 572 -39.72 0.31 -0.52
C GLU A 572 -38.91 1.04 -1.60
N ARG A 573 -37.93 1.85 -1.17
CA ARG A 573 -37.00 2.59 -2.04
C ARG A 573 -36.25 1.64 -2.99
N VAL A 574 -35.78 0.52 -2.46
CA VAL A 574 -35.07 -0.53 -3.21
C VAL A 574 -36.03 -1.25 -4.16
N GLN A 575 -37.27 -1.54 -3.72
CA GLN A 575 -38.29 -2.15 -4.57
C GLN A 575 -38.72 -1.24 -5.73
N GLN A 576 -38.98 0.05 -5.47
CA GLN A 576 -39.34 1.06 -6.48
C GLN A 576 -38.24 1.19 -7.54
N LEU A 577 -36.97 1.23 -7.14
CA LEU A 577 -35.84 1.25 -8.08
C LEU A 577 -35.75 -0.05 -8.91
N ARG A 578 -36.00 -1.22 -8.32
CA ARG A 578 -36.06 -2.50 -9.07
C ARG A 578 -37.20 -2.49 -10.10
N ARG A 579 -38.38 -1.97 -9.77
CA ARG A 579 -39.50 -1.80 -10.71
C ARG A 579 -39.13 -0.87 -11.87
N ARG A 580 -38.62 0.33 -11.60
CA ARG A 580 -38.15 1.29 -12.64
C ARG A 580 -37.09 0.72 -13.56
N ILE A 581 -36.14 -0.07 -13.04
CA ILE A 581 -35.14 -0.75 -13.89
C ILE A 581 -35.80 -1.77 -14.81
N SER A 582 -36.78 -2.54 -14.31
CA SER A 582 -37.52 -3.50 -15.15
C SER A 582 -38.38 -2.81 -16.22
N GLU A 583 -38.97 -1.66 -15.91
CA GLU A 583 -39.72 -0.81 -16.85
C GLU A 583 -38.81 -0.29 -17.97
N ARG A 584 -37.67 0.34 -17.63
CA ARG A 584 -36.69 0.82 -18.62
C ARG A 584 -36.07 -0.30 -19.46
N ALA A 585 -35.77 -1.46 -18.85
CA ALA A 585 -35.26 -2.61 -19.59
C ALA A 585 -36.33 -3.19 -20.56
N ALA A 586 -37.61 -3.14 -20.19
CA ALA A 586 -38.72 -3.51 -21.08
C ALA A 586 -38.91 -2.48 -22.20
N GLU A 587 -38.82 -1.18 -21.93
CA GLU A 587 -38.80 -0.11 -22.95
C GLU A 587 -37.66 -0.32 -23.94
N ARG A 588 -36.43 -0.57 -23.47
CA ARG A 588 -35.26 -0.87 -24.32
C ARG A 588 -35.51 -2.09 -25.18
N SER A 589 -36.13 -3.13 -24.63
CA SER A 589 -36.44 -4.37 -25.35
C SER A 589 -37.50 -4.14 -26.43
N ARG A 590 -38.51 -3.29 -26.18
CA ARG A 590 -39.50 -2.85 -27.17
C ARG A 590 -38.86 -2.02 -28.29
N GLN A 591 -38.02 -1.04 -27.96
CA GLN A 591 -37.31 -0.23 -28.96
C GLN A 591 -36.35 -1.08 -29.80
N ALA A 592 -35.62 -2.02 -29.19
CA ALA A 592 -34.77 -2.97 -29.91
C ALA A 592 -35.58 -3.89 -30.84
N ALA A 593 -36.77 -4.36 -30.42
CA ALA A 593 -37.65 -5.16 -31.27
C ALA A 593 -38.16 -4.36 -32.48
N LEU A 594 -38.60 -3.10 -32.30
CA LEU A 594 -39.02 -2.21 -33.39
C LEU A 594 -37.87 -1.98 -34.41
N LEU A 595 -36.63 -1.85 -33.93
CA LEU A 595 -35.45 -1.74 -34.78
C LEU A 595 -35.09 -3.07 -35.50
N HIS A 596 -35.55 -4.22 -35.01
CA HIS A 596 -35.31 -5.53 -35.61
C HIS A 596 -36.35 -5.95 -36.66
N VAL A 597 -37.57 -5.39 -36.61
CA VAL A 597 -38.67 -5.76 -37.53
C VAL A 597 -38.52 -5.16 -38.93
N SER A 598 -37.79 -4.04 -39.08
CA SER A 598 -37.62 -3.32 -40.36
C SER A 598 -36.43 -3.80 -41.22
N ALA A 599 -36.20 -5.11 -41.26
CA ALA A 599 -35.27 -5.75 -42.18
C ALA A 599 -35.92 -6.97 -42.86
N PRO A 600 -36.62 -6.80 -44.01
CA PRO A 600 -36.73 -7.92 -44.94
C PRO A 600 -35.32 -8.44 -45.23
N ARG A 601 -35.16 -9.76 -45.39
CA ARG A 601 -33.89 -10.34 -45.86
C ARG A 601 -33.60 -9.83 -47.27
N ALA A 602 -32.94 -8.68 -47.37
CA ALA A 602 -32.29 -8.25 -48.59
C ALA A 602 -31.36 -9.41 -49.01
N ALA A 603 -31.64 -10.01 -50.16
CA ALA A 603 -30.81 -11.08 -50.69
C ALA A 603 -29.37 -10.58 -50.70
N GLY A 604 -28.48 -11.27 -49.97
CA GLY A 604 -27.10 -10.79 -49.76
C GLY A 604 -26.47 -10.44 -51.10
N PRO A 605 -25.71 -9.33 -51.19
CA PRO A 605 -25.17 -8.86 -52.46
C PRO A 605 -24.47 -10.02 -53.15
N LYS A 606 -24.89 -10.31 -54.40
CA LYS A 606 -24.52 -11.52 -55.15
C LYS A 606 -23.03 -11.80 -54.93
N PRO A 607 -22.66 -13.02 -54.48
CA PRO A 607 -21.33 -13.28 -53.94
C PRO A 607 -20.27 -12.85 -54.95
N ARG A 608 -19.24 -12.12 -54.49
CA ARG A 608 -18.28 -11.43 -55.37
C ARG A 608 -17.72 -12.31 -56.48
N ALA A 609 -17.54 -13.60 -56.20
CA ALA A 609 -17.23 -14.66 -57.17
C ALA A 609 -18.04 -14.61 -58.48
N GLN A 610 -19.31 -14.18 -58.49
CA GLN A 610 -20.11 -14.04 -59.71
C GLN A 610 -19.70 -12.82 -60.55
N LEU A 611 -19.35 -11.69 -59.92
CA LEU A 611 -18.85 -10.50 -60.61
C LEU A 611 -17.39 -10.69 -61.04
N GLU A 612 -16.60 -11.36 -60.20
CA GLU A 612 -15.21 -11.76 -60.51
C GLU A 612 -15.17 -12.77 -61.65
N ALA A 613 -16.06 -13.78 -61.67
CA ALA A 613 -16.17 -14.73 -62.79
C ALA A 613 -16.61 -14.04 -64.11
N GLN A 614 -17.53 -13.07 -64.05
CA GLN A 614 -17.87 -12.26 -65.22
C GLN A 614 -16.66 -11.46 -65.73
N HIS A 615 -15.89 -10.85 -64.82
CA HIS A 615 -14.68 -10.10 -65.17
C HIS A 615 -13.59 -11.01 -65.78
N TRP A 616 -13.39 -12.22 -65.25
CA TRP A 616 -12.48 -13.21 -65.84
C TRP A 616 -12.94 -13.65 -67.24
N LEU A 617 -14.23 -13.90 -67.45
CA LEU A 617 -14.78 -14.22 -68.77
C LEU A 617 -14.57 -13.07 -69.79
N GLU A 618 -14.69 -11.82 -69.36
CA GLU A 618 -14.40 -10.66 -70.22
C GLU A 618 -12.91 -10.54 -70.56
N LEU A 619 -12.03 -10.82 -69.59
CA LEU A 619 -10.58 -10.87 -69.79
C LEU A 619 -10.18 -12.00 -70.75
N GLU A 620 -10.76 -13.20 -70.62
CA GLU A 620 -10.55 -14.33 -71.54
C GLU A 620 -11.04 -13.98 -72.94
N ARG A 621 -12.27 -13.49 -73.09
CA ARG A 621 -12.80 -12.96 -74.38
C ARG A 621 -11.97 -11.82 -74.95
N SER A 622 -11.23 -11.06 -74.13
CA SER A 622 -10.28 -10.05 -74.60
C SER A 622 -8.96 -10.65 -75.10
N ARG A 623 -8.51 -11.77 -74.52
CA ARG A 623 -7.34 -12.54 -74.97
C ARG A 623 -7.66 -13.31 -76.26
N GLU A 624 -8.82 -13.96 -76.34
CA GLU A 624 -9.32 -14.61 -77.55
C GLU A 624 -9.36 -13.63 -78.74
N ARG A 625 -9.97 -12.45 -78.57
CA ARG A 625 -9.98 -11.41 -79.61
C ARG A 625 -8.59 -10.93 -80.04
N ARG A 626 -7.61 -10.90 -79.12
CA ARG A 626 -6.20 -10.58 -79.46
C ARG A 626 -5.52 -11.75 -80.20
N LEU A 627 -5.79 -12.99 -79.82
CA LEU A 627 -5.27 -14.17 -80.52
C LEU A 627 -5.87 -14.32 -81.93
N GLN A 628 -7.17 -14.06 -82.08
CA GLN A 628 -7.84 -13.99 -83.38
C GLN A 628 -7.26 -12.87 -84.25
N ALA A 629 -7.01 -11.68 -83.70
CA ALA A 629 -6.36 -10.59 -84.42
C ALA A 629 -4.92 -10.94 -84.84
N LEU A 630 -4.15 -11.68 -84.02
CA LEU A 630 -2.81 -12.17 -84.37
C LEU A 630 -2.85 -13.27 -85.44
N GLN A 631 -3.83 -14.17 -85.41
CA GLN A 631 -4.04 -15.19 -86.44
C GLN A 631 -4.48 -14.58 -87.77
N GLN A 632 -5.39 -13.59 -87.75
CA GLN A 632 -5.82 -12.86 -88.94
C GLN A 632 -4.70 -11.96 -89.50
N GLY A 633 -3.82 -11.42 -88.65
CA GLY A 633 -2.60 -10.72 -89.06
C GLY A 633 -1.54 -11.60 -89.72
N GLY A 634 -1.71 -12.93 -89.72
CA GLY A 634 -0.77 -13.88 -90.32
C GLY A 634 -0.97 -14.17 -91.81
N SER A 635 -2.00 -13.62 -92.45
CA SER A 635 -2.33 -13.89 -93.86
C SER A 635 -2.51 -12.60 -94.67
N GLY A 636 -1.39 -12.04 -95.14
CA GLY A 636 -1.33 -10.90 -96.04
C GLY A 636 0.02 -10.85 -96.78
N PRO A 637 0.07 -10.51 -98.08
CA PRO A 637 1.32 -10.56 -98.85
C PRO A 637 2.39 -9.59 -98.33
N GLY A 638 3.63 -10.07 -98.20
CA GLY A 638 4.75 -9.27 -97.71
C GLY A 638 5.19 -8.15 -98.68
N PRO A 639 5.70 -7.02 -98.18
CA PRO A 639 6.20 -5.93 -99.02
C PRO A 639 7.48 -6.35 -99.77
N ALA A 640 7.52 -6.10 -101.08
CA ALA A 640 8.66 -6.44 -101.90
C ALA A 640 9.91 -5.61 -101.54
N ARG A 641 11.08 -6.26 -101.52
CA ARG A 641 12.37 -5.55 -101.53
C ARG A 641 12.53 -4.84 -102.88
N ARG A 642 13.05 -3.61 -102.86
CA ARG A 642 13.72 -3.01 -104.02
C ARG A 642 15.12 -2.55 -103.63
N LEU A 643 16.08 -3.17 -104.30
CA LEU A 643 17.33 -2.54 -104.74
C LEU A 643 16.94 -1.40 -105.73
N GLU A 644 17.76 -0.39 -106.04
CA GLU A 644 19.22 -0.30 -105.92
C GLU A 644 19.70 1.17 -105.94
N ALA A 645 20.96 1.36 -105.52
CA ALA A 645 21.91 2.44 -105.82
C ALA A 645 21.46 3.80 -106.44
N ALA A 646 21.68 4.87 -105.66
CA ALA A 646 22.43 6.08 -106.08
C ALA A 646 22.88 6.85 -104.82
#